data_AF-A0A384K2V9-F1
#
_entry.id   AF-A0A384K2V9-F1
#
_cell.length_a   1.000
_cell.length_b   1.000
_cell.length_c   1.000
_cell.angle_alpha   90.00
_cell.angle_beta   90.00
_cell.angle_gamma   90.00
#
_symmetry.space_group_name_H-M   'P 1'
#
loop_
_entity.id
_entity.type
_entity.pdbx_description
1 polymer ?
#
loop_
_entity_poly.entity_id
_entity_poly.type
_entity_poly.pdbx_seq_one_letter_code
_entity_poly.pdbx_strand_id
1 'polypeptide(L)'
;MAARFSRLFDDWDQDHRDITMLEYGPSVNESPPRYHSPQNSTEYISPSADLSERPDLPEPVLEPATPFTPFDDVISSRRLLDGRGSYASSFSPSFPSAHDYQALEDVGRESLSDDPSPGEARLRKGSGVTSNMKKIWSKSTAFTKPRLQSSFDGHFAQGKDGWWKKQMLVDRSLRSMAGFTFLCTIIMFIIMVAYLPAFNSRLNKQSTSVGGKDGESCHSMESRNIAVHLFINIAATMILGCSNTYQQLVTAPLVEEIPFILSKNGDAKCGTNSPWNINVKKSGKLKAWGSWLLLICTSIPIHFLANSVIGPSFYVEMPTNVTYLYNETFSLNSYQSYYYENSYYMASYDSACWTAFRAGLYVLPNNMSQLSDQYNTATLGQSTSFETVLVTYNQNCTAYKGTGTVDEALAEVNYTGSYAWSGQYSKGDCALRRGVYCELEDQLPKKCRLNVRMQACFTLFGCLLIKAMYMIGLNYRARHRVKNHCLTYGDVIVASVINPDLKIHNECLLNSGDGYRHKVVHQCHKHCKDPVPSTTGDDIGHCQKCKKFNETDKAADLPHPSIAIKYKRSLLSNLGSTAITQMIILMFCSFAMLGVSIMLITLMVSKTTDYNHYCHNPDYNPSAYSECDISLSQTLKQSFGTWGGFSSSVTLASLPSDKISSELIAFAISNGAQFLFSLLYLLLIYNITLISMEHEWGTFESERKRPRATIVSGTPFEQSYFLQLPSKILLPLMIFAAAMHWLLGESIATFESIYTDPAYGVEHSVYYVTYAAYPIFLSTVLMIGQTAICWWAFTYRREGFIPQMYGSIRACCASTSELEDFGRGGIQWGDLGMGERFRHAGFSADEPGKIIPAELYCGRS
;
A
#
# COMPACT_ATOMS: atom_id res chain seq x y z
N MET A 1 49.05 -0.23 14.05
CA MET A 1 48.08 0.57 14.83
C MET A 1 46.68 -0.04 14.66
N ALA A 2 46.57 -1.31 15.03
CA ALA A 2 45.38 -2.14 14.91
C ALA A 2 45.25 -2.89 16.24
N ALA A 3 44.41 -2.37 17.14
CA ALA A 3 43.90 -3.01 18.36
C ALA A 3 43.26 -1.93 19.24
N ARG A 4 42.02 -1.50 18.94
CA ARG A 4 41.16 -0.81 19.93
C ARG A 4 39.68 -0.67 19.57
N PHE A 5 39.12 -1.54 18.72
CA PHE A 5 37.68 -1.54 18.41
C PHE A 5 37.02 -2.93 18.44
N SER A 6 37.58 -3.87 19.21
CA SER A 6 37.09 -5.25 19.32
C SER A 6 36.78 -5.69 20.75
N ARG A 7 36.38 -4.79 21.65
CA ARG A 7 36.09 -5.12 23.07
C ARG A 7 34.79 -4.54 23.60
N LEU A 8 33.76 -4.43 22.75
CA LEU A 8 32.43 -4.00 23.22
C LEU A 8 31.28 -4.93 22.82
N PHE A 9 31.58 -6.04 22.13
CA PHE A 9 30.55 -6.99 21.66
C PHE A 9 30.81 -8.46 22.01
N ASP A 10 31.90 -8.77 22.74
CA ASP A 10 32.25 -10.16 23.10
C ASP A 10 31.84 -10.56 24.53
N ASP A 11 31.34 -9.64 25.37
CA ASP A 11 30.97 -9.92 26.78
C ASP A 11 29.46 -10.18 27.02
N TRP A 12 28.66 -10.47 25.97
CA TRP A 12 27.22 -10.77 26.14
C TRP A 12 26.87 -12.28 26.06
N ASP A 13 27.79 -13.15 25.65
CA ASP A 13 27.50 -14.56 25.36
C ASP A 13 28.14 -15.59 26.33
N GLN A 14 28.63 -15.16 27.49
CA GLN A 14 29.14 -16.08 28.52
C GLN A 14 28.63 -15.72 29.92
N ASP A 15 27.45 -16.22 30.30
CA ASP A 15 27.34 -17.01 31.52
C ASP A 15 26.06 -17.87 31.56
N HIS A 16 26.27 -19.10 32.02
CA HIS A 16 25.32 -20.21 32.13
C HIS A 16 24.24 -19.96 33.20
N ARG A 17 22.99 -20.35 32.94
CA ARG A 17 22.26 -21.50 33.54
C ARG A 17 22.27 -21.60 35.07
N ASP A 18 21.06 -21.87 35.56
CA ASP A 18 20.65 -22.38 36.87
C ASP A 18 20.69 -21.38 38.03
N ILE A 19 19.51 -21.18 38.65
CA ILE A 19 19.23 -21.57 40.04
C ILE A 19 17.75 -21.29 40.36
N THR A 20 17.11 -22.35 40.84
CA THR A 20 15.77 -22.47 41.41
C THR A 20 15.62 -21.75 42.76
N MET A 21 14.38 -21.36 43.08
CA MET A 21 13.95 -20.85 44.39
C MET A 21 14.08 -21.89 45.53
N LEU A 22 14.51 -21.45 46.72
CA LEU A 22 13.84 -21.70 48.04
C LEU A 22 14.57 -21.05 49.24
N GLU A 23 13.73 -20.39 50.08
CA GLU A 23 13.76 -20.11 51.54
C GLU A 23 15.05 -20.04 52.38
N TYR A 24 15.19 -18.97 53.18
CA TYR A 24 15.10 -18.96 54.67
C TYR A 24 15.27 -17.51 55.22
N GLY A 25 14.40 -17.07 56.15
CA GLY A 25 14.63 -15.88 57.01
C GLY A 25 15.55 -16.22 58.21
N PRO A 26 15.68 -15.40 59.29
CA PRO A 26 14.96 -14.16 59.64
C PRO A 26 15.84 -13.00 60.22
N SER A 27 15.15 -11.94 60.69
CA SER A 27 15.53 -10.90 61.68
C SER A 27 16.21 -9.60 61.16
N VAL A 28 15.94 -8.39 61.65
CA VAL A 28 14.99 -7.79 62.62
C VAL A 28 15.13 -6.24 62.48
N ASN A 29 14.12 -5.47 62.94
CA ASN A 29 14.07 -4.00 63.16
C ASN A 29 13.94 -3.12 61.90
N GLU A 30 13.05 -2.13 61.79
CA GLU A 30 12.23 -1.38 62.76
C GLU A 30 11.09 -0.68 61.99
N SER A 31 9.95 -0.48 62.65
CA SER A 31 8.84 0.41 62.26
C SER A 31 8.47 1.25 63.50
N PRO A 32 7.54 2.23 63.46
CA PRO A 32 7.02 3.09 62.39
C PRO A 32 7.03 4.59 62.85
N PRO A 33 6.23 5.55 62.30
CA PRO A 33 4.86 5.71 62.80
C PRO A 33 3.80 6.23 61.78
N ARG A 34 2.53 5.95 62.09
CA ARG A 34 1.34 6.76 61.76
C ARG A 34 1.11 7.76 62.88
N TYR A 35 0.53 8.95 62.60
CA TYR A 35 -0.80 9.38 63.12
C TYR A 35 -1.10 10.89 62.95
N HIS A 36 -2.42 11.18 62.92
CA HIS A 36 -3.15 12.40 63.33
C HIS A 36 -3.42 13.58 62.36
N SER A 37 -4.71 13.77 62.06
CA SER A 37 -5.46 15.04 61.89
C SER A 37 -5.71 15.71 63.28
N PRO A 38 -6.03 17.03 63.44
CA PRO A 38 -7.23 17.75 62.90
C PRO A 38 -7.19 19.31 62.72
N GLN A 39 -8.29 19.86 62.15
CA GLN A 39 -8.99 21.17 62.31
C GLN A 39 -8.27 22.54 62.47
N ASN A 40 -8.64 23.55 61.65
CA ASN A 40 -9.47 24.74 62.04
C ASN A 40 -9.69 25.81 60.92
N SER A 41 -10.93 26.33 60.84
CA SER A 41 -11.47 27.71 60.52
C SER A 41 -10.87 28.60 59.39
N THR A 42 -11.59 29.48 58.65
CA THR A 42 -12.87 30.22 58.84
C THR A 42 -13.34 30.91 57.51
N GLU A 43 -14.67 31.03 57.32
CA GLU A 43 -15.48 32.15 56.75
C GLU A 43 -15.18 32.78 55.34
N TYR A 44 -16.14 33.21 54.48
CA TYR A 44 -17.46 33.86 54.69
C TYR A 44 -18.26 34.01 53.34
N ILE A 45 -19.61 34.03 53.46
CA ILE A 45 -20.67 34.68 52.62
C ILE A 45 -21.26 33.96 51.39
N SER A 46 -22.51 33.48 51.58
CA SER A 46 -23.63 33.42 50.61
C SER A 46 -24.61 34.58 50.86
N PRO A 47 -25.57 34.87 49.96
CA PRO A 47 -26.98 34.50 50.22
C PRO A 47 -27.72 33.99 48.95
N SER A 48 -28.46 32.86 48.98
CA SER A 48 -29.88 32.65 49.39
C SER A 48 -30.89 33.45 48.54
N ALA A 49 -32.08 32.97 48.14
CA ALA A 49 -33.05 32.13 48.85
C ALA A 49 -34.15 31.65 47.85
N ASP A 50 -34.73 30.43 47.97
CA ASP A 50 -36.02 30.08 48.64
C ASP A 50 -37.24 30.13 47.70
N LEU A 51 -38.36 29.38 47.81
CA LEU A 51 -38.96 28.34 48.70
C LEU A 51 -40.27 27.89 47.99
N SER A 52 -40.59 26.58 47.81
CA SER A 52 -41.57 25.74 48.58
C SER A 52 -43.06 26.12 48.44
N GLU A 53 -44.08 25.25 48.28
CA GLU A 53 -44.73 24.24 49.18
C GLU A 53 -45.96 23.61 48.42
N ARG A 54 -46.27 22.30 48.40
CA ARG A 54 -47.15 21.43 49.28
C ARG A 54 -48.70 21.57 49.08
N PRO A 55 -49.62 20.65 49.54
CA PRO A 55 -49.86 19.20 49.25
C PRO A 55 -51.36 18.74 49.14
N ASP A 56 -51.58 17.40 49.04
CA ASP A 56 -52.66 16.52 49.58
C ASP A 56 -53.67 15.73 48.68
N LEU A 57 -53.89 14.47 49.12
CA LEU A 57 -54.52 13.19 48.63
C LEU A 57 -56.07 13.18 48.40
N PRO A 58 -56.77 12.11 47.88
CA PRO A 58 -56.56 10.64 48.07
C PRO A 58 -56.84 9.65 46.89
N GLU A 59 -56.46 8.37 47.10
CA GLU A 59 -56.66 7.11 46.31
C GLU A 59 -58.11 6.53 46.38
N PRO A 60 -58.51 5.36 45.75
CA PRO A 60 -57.75 4.30 45.03
C PRO A 60 -58.39 3.74 43.71
N VAL A 61 -57.70 2.77 43.03
CA VAL A 61 -58.19 1.40 42.67
C VAL A 61 -57.53 0.80 41.38
N LEU A 62 -56.86 -0.36 41.58
CA LEU A 62 -56.51 -1.55 40.73
C LEU A 62 -55.95 -1.38 39.30
N GLU A 63 -54.65 -1.63 39.05
CA GLU A 63 -53.92 -2.93 38.83
C GLU A 63 -53.90 -3.42 37.35
N PRO A 64 -52.86 -4.13 36.88
CA PRO A 64 -51.46 -4.15 37.31
C PRO A 64 -50.44 -3.98 36.16
N ALA A 65 -49.25 -3.52 36.54
CA ALA A 65 -48.05 -3.40 35.74
C ALA A 65 -47.38 -4.77 35.47
N THR A 66 -46.46 -4.82 34.51
CA THR A 66 -45.01 -5.03 34.78
C THR A 66 -44.18 -5.05 33.47
N PRO A 67 -42.88 -4.70 33.53
CA PRO A 67 -42.37 -3.64 32.67
C PRO A 67 -41.06 -3.95 31.93
N PHE A 68 -40.76 -3.06 30.99
CA PHE A 68 -39.43 -2.78 30.45
C PHE A 68 -38.47 -2.23 31.54
N THR A 69 -37.18 -2.51 31.37
CA THR A 69 -36.09 -1.69 31.94
C THR A 69 -35.18 -1.18 30.82
N PRO A 70 -34.53 -0.01 30.98
CA PRO A 70 -33.80 0.67 29.91
C PRO A 70 -32.27 0.63 30.09
N PHE A 71 -31.63 1.11 29.02
CA PHE A 71 -30.22 1.28 28.71
C PHE A 71 -29.39 2.10 29.71
N ASP A 72 -28.09 1.77 29.76
CA ASP A 72 -26.99 2.72 29.61
C ASP A 72 -25.80 2.01 28.90
N ASP A 73 -25.30 2.63 27.82
CA ASP A 73 -24.27 2.10 26.91
C ASP A 73 -23.09 3.10 26.82
N VAL A 74 -21.87 2.62 27.04
CA VAL A 74 -20.61 3.24 26.61
C VAL A 74 -19.91 2.22 25.70
N ILE A 75 -19.81 2.56 24.42
CA ILE A 75 -19.52 1.66 23.30
C ILE A 75 -18.01 1.42 23.13
N SER A 76 -17.61 0.14 23.14
CA SER A 76 -16.31 -0.37 22.65
C SER A 76 -16.53 -1.32 21.46
N SER A 77 -15.89 -0.98 20.34
CA SER A 77 -16.07 -1.50 18.98
C SER A 77 -15.46 -2.90 18.73
N ARG A 78 -16.13 -3.96 19.21
CA ARG A 78 -15.79 -5.37 18.86
C ARG A 78 -16.94 -6.27 18.42
N ARG A 79 -18.12 -5.73 18.12
CA ARG A 79 -19.25 -6.51 17.59
C ARG A 79 -19.88 -5.80 16.40
N LEU A 80 -19.38 -6.08 15.20
CA LEU A 80 -20.08 -5.76 13.94
C LEU A 80 -19.71 -6.78 12.84
N LEU A 81 -19.64 -8.07 13.18
CA LEU A 81 -19.65 -9.16 12.19
C LEU A 81 -20.37 -10.39 12.77
N ASP A 82 -21.55 -10.20 13.36
CA ASP A 82 -22.53 -11.27 13.46
C ASP A 82 -23.91 -10.69 13.14
N GLY A 83 -24.54 -11.26 12.11
CA GLY A 83 -25.97 -11.07 11.83
C GLY A 83 -26.30 -10.22 10.60
N ARG A 84 -26.28 -10.86 9.41
CA ARG A 84 -27.49 -11.08 8.58
C ARG A 84 -27.10 -11.60 7.18
N GLY A 85 -27.67 -12.75 6.83
CA GLY A 85 -27.58 -13.34 5.50
C GLY A 85 -28.02 -14.80 5.49
N SER A 86 -29.19 -15.07 6.08
CA SER A 86 -29.85 -16.39 6.04
C SER A 86 -30.38 -16.69 4.63
N TYR A 87 -30.70 -17.98 4.42
CA TYR A 87 -31.52 -18.60 3.36
C TYR A 87 -30.78 -19.46 2.33
N ALA A 88 -30.17 -20.56 2.80
CA ALA A 88 -30.23 -21.91 2.21
C ALA A 88 -29.26 -22.84 2.99
N SER A 89 -29.59 -23.17 4.23
CA SER A 89 -28.86 -24.19 5.01
C SER A 89 -29.83 -24.90 5.96
N SER A 90 -30.75 -25.67 5.39
CA SER A 90 -31.33 -26.82 6.06
C SER A 90 -30.47 -28.03 5.68
N PHE A 91 -30.03 -28.78 6.70
CA PHE A 91 -29.00 -29.84 6.70
C PHE A 91 -27.56 -29.41 7.05
N SER A 92 -27.35 -29.16 8.35
CA SER A 92 -26.12 -29.54 9.04
C SER A 92 -26.42 -30.79 9.87
N PRO A 93 -25.72 -31.93 9.71
CA PRO A 93 -25.62 -32.89 10.79
C PRO A 93 -24.56 -32.38 11.78
N SER A 94 -24.92 -32.34 13.06
CA SER A 94 -24.00 -32.22 14.18
C SER A 94 -22.84 -33.21 14.03
N PHE A 95 -21.60 -32.72 14.05
CA PHE A 95 -20.41 -33.57 14.02
C PHE A 95 -20.31 -34.40 15.32
N PRO A 96 -20.16 -35.73 15.25
CA PRO A 96 -20.01 -36.57 16.42
C PRO A 96 -18.61 -36.48 17.05
N SER A 97 -18.53 -36.84 18.32
CA SER A 97 -17.26 -36.97 19.05
C SER A 97 -16.55 -38.28 18.71
N ALA A 98 -15.28 -38.43 19.12
CA ALA A 98 -14.49 -39.65 18.88
C ALA A 98 -15.16 -40.95 19.40
N HIS A 99 -16.06 -40.84 20.37
CA HIS A 99 -16.81 -41.98 20.95
C HIS A 99 -17.97 -42.49 20.08
N ASP A 100 -18.52 -41.66 19.19
CA ASP A 100 -19.68 -42.05 18.36
C ASP A 100 -19.30 -42.96 17.19
N TYR A 101 -18.00 -43.13 16.91
CA TYR A 101 -17.52 -44.04 15.86
C TYR A 101 -17.50 -45.52 16.30
N GLN A 102 -17.52 -45.81 17.61
CA GLN A 102 -17.64 -47.18 18.11
C GLN A 102 -19.09 -47.70 18.08
N ALA A 103 -20.10 -46.83 18.04
CA ALA A 103 -21.51 -47.22 17.97
C ALA A 103 -21.97 -47.67 16.56
N LEU A 104 -21.13 -47.48 15.53
CA LEU A 104 -21.40 -47.94 14.15
C LEU A 104 -20.82 -49.33 13.84
N GLU A 105 -20.11 -49.96 14.78
CA GLU A 105 -19.56 -51.32 14.62
C GLU A 105 -20.62 -52.44 14.84
N ASP A 106 -21.75 -52.14 15.50
CA ASP A 106 -22.72 -53.16 15.95
C ASP A 106 -24.01 -53.27 15.13
N VAL A 107 -24.20 -52.50 14.05
CA VAL A 107 -25.46 -52.54 13.25
C VAL A 107 -25.33 -53.42 11.99
N GLY A 108 -24.18 -54.05 11.75
CA GLY A 108 -23.89 -54.82 10.53
C GLY A 108 -24.13 -56.33 10.61
N ARG A 109 -24.73 -56.86 11.68
CA ARG A 109 -24.94 -58.30 11.87
C ARG A 109 -26.22 -58.57 12.63
N GLU A 110 -27.33 -58.75 11.92
CA GLU A 110 -28.32 -59.81 12.13
C GLU A 110 -29.53 -59.65 11.22
N SER A 111 -30.09 -60.81 10.83
CA SER A 111 -31.36 -61.04 10.12
C SER A 111 -31.40 -60.82 8.60
N LEU A 112 -31.50 -61.93 7.84
CA LEU A 112 -32.77 -62.35 7.25
C LEU A 112 -32.62 -63.69 6.51
N SER A 113 -33.42 -64.66 6.94
CA SER A 113 -33.63 -65.98 6.34
C SER A 113 -34.91 -66.00 5.50
N ASP A 114 -34.84 -66.80 4.43
CA ASP A 114 -35.90 -67.50 3.69
C ASP A 114 -36.72 -66.81 2.57
N ASP A 115 -36.69 -67.53 1.44
CA ASP A 115 -37.34 -67.47 0.10
C ASP A 115 -38.91 -67.53 0.12
N PRO A 116 -39.68 -67.49 -1.03
CA PRO A 116 -39.32 -67.70 -2.45
C PRO A 116 -39.95 -66.75 -3.54
N SER A 117 -39.25 -66.64 -4.69
CA SER A 117 -39.62 -66.60 -6.16
C SER A 117 -41.12 -66.59 -6.62
N PRO A 118 -41.54 -66.19 -7.87
CA PRO A 118 -40.79 -66.09 -9.17
C PRO A 118 -41.11 -64.85 -10.06
N GLY A 119 -40.37 -64.69 -11.18
CA GLY A 119 -40.82 -63.90 -12.32
C GLY A 119 -39.75 -63.50 -13.34
N GLU A 120 -39.43 -64.43 -14.25
CA GLU A 120 -38.89 -64.31 -15.64
C GLU A 120 -38.81 -62.89 -16.27
N ALA A 121 -37.94 -62.51 -17.21
CA ALA A 121 -37.13 -63.14 -18.27
C ALA A 121 -36.43 -61.95 -19.01
N ARG A 122 -35.40 -62.00 -19.86
CA ARG A 122 -34.68 -63.02 -20.61
C ARG A 122 -33.53 -62.32 -21.38
N LEU A 123 -32.41 -63.04 -21.53
CA LEU A 123 -31.57 -63.20 -22.75
C LEU A 123 -30.86 -61.96 -23.34
N ARG A 124 -29.58 -62.02 -23.75
CA ARG A 124 -28.90 -63.04 -24.58
C ARG A 124 -27.38 -62.94 -24.31
N LYS A 125 -26.74 -64.03 -23.85
CA LYS A 125 -25.91 -65.02 -24.60
C LYS A 125 -24.70 -64.38 -25.30
N GLY A 126 -23.49 -64.91 -25.21
CA GLY A 126 -22.91 -66.21 -24.82
C GLY A 126 -21.43 -66.12 -25.28
N SER A 127 -20.47 -67.00 -25.06
CA SER A 127 -20.29 -68.38 -24.61
C SER A 127 -18.76 -68.54 -24.52
N GLY A 128 -18.10 -69.35 -23.71
CA GLY A 128 -18.48 -70.40 -22.79
C GLY A 128 -17.19 -71.16 -22.42
N VAL A 129 -17.33 -72.11 -21.48
CA VAL A 129 -16.63 -73.42 -21.44
C VAL A 129 -15.09 -73.35 -21.24
N THR A 130 -14.42 -73.92 -20.24
CA THR A 130 -14.68 -74.88 -19.16
C THR A 130 -13.42 -74.83 -18.28
N SER A 131 -13.56 -74.69 -16.96
CA SER A 131 -13.36 -75.75 -15.97
C SER A 131 -11.92 -75.94 -15.47
N ASN A 132 -11.89 -76.14 -14.14
CA ASN A 132 -10.93 -76.89 -13.35
C ASN A 132 -9.86 -76.14 -12.52
N MET A 133 -10.08 -76.31 -11.22
CA MET A 133 -9.14 -76.40 -10.11
C MET A 133 -8.90 -75.15 -9.26
N LYS A 134 -9.78 -75.05 -8.26
CA LYS A 134 -9.43 -74.79 -6.87
C LYS A 134 -7.97 -75.13 -6.54
N LYS A 135 -7.39 -74.19 -5.79
CA LYS A 135 -6.70 -74.32 -4.48
C LYS A 135 -5.23 -73.89 -4.50
N ILE A 136 -4.98 -73.00 -3.53
CA ILE A 136 -3.83 -72.97 -2.62
C ILE A 136 -2.67 -72.03 -3.00
N TRP A 137 -2.59 -71.00 -2.15
CA TRP A 137 -1.40 -70.29 -1.65
C TRP A 137 -0.85 -69.05 -2.36
N SER A 138 -0.99 -67.95 -1.61
CA SER A 138 0.12 -67.14 -1.08
C SER A 138 0.31 -65.74 -1.65
N LYS A 139 0.46 -64.82 -0.71
CA LYS A 139 1.06 -63.50 -0.88
C LYS A 139 2.38 -63.62 -1.64
N SER A 140 2.58 -62.78 -2.67
CA SER A 140 3.80 -61.97 -2.79
C SER A 140 3.63 -60.91 -3.89
N THR A 141 3.84 -59.66 -3.47
CA THR A 141 4.57 -58.59 -4.19
C THR A 141 5.06 -58.89 -5.61
N ALA A 142 4.59 -58.11 -6.60
CA ALA A 142 5.33 -57.85 -7.84
C ALA A 142 4.73 -56.67 -8.63
N PHE A 143 5.06 -55.43 -8.25
CA PHE A 143 5.22 -54.32 -9.19
C PHE A 143 6.31 -53.36 -8.68
N THR A 144 7.48 -53.90 -8.34
CA THR A 144 8.70 -53.09 -8.32
C THR A 144 9.24 -53.01 -9.74
N LYS A 145 8.77 -52.02 -10.51
CA LYS A 145 9.65 -51.45 -11.54
C LYS A 145 10.93 -51.01 -10.82
N PRO A 146 12.14 -51.19 -11.40
CA PRO A 146 13.34 -50.62 -10.82
C PRO A 146 13.12 -49.12 -10.66
N ARG A 147 13.10 -48.64 -9.41
CA ARG A 147 12.97 -47.22 -9.06
C ARG A 147 14.09 -46.51 -9.81
N LEU A 148 13.74 -45.61 -10.74
CA LEU A 148 14.76 -44.81 -11.42
C LEU A 148 15.58 -44.09 -10.34
N GLN A 149 16.89 -44.26 -10.40
CA GLN A 149 17.85 -43.76 -9.43
C GLN A 149 17.56 -42.29 -9.08
N SER A 150 17.30 -42.02 -7.80
CA SER A 150 17.03 -40.68 -7.27
C SER A 150 18.11 -39.72 -7.71
N SER A 151 17.72 -38.58 -8.29
CA SER A 151 18.65 -37.48 -8.58
C SER A 151 18.68 -36.43 -7.46
N PHE A 152 17.94 -36.66 -6.37
CA PHE A 152 17.88 -35.74 -5.24
C PHE A 152 18.95 -36.16 -4.21
N ASP A 153 19.89 -35.27 -3.93
CA ASP A 153 21.02 -35.49 -3.02
C ASP A 153 20.64 -35.33 -1.54
N GLY A 154 19.38 -35.01 -1.23
CA GLY A 154 18.89 -34.85 0.15
C GLY A 154 19.36 -33.57 0.83
N HIS A 155 20.15 -32.74 0.16
CA HIS A 155 20.81 -31.59 0.78
C HIS A 155 20.20 -30.27 0.32
N PHE A 156 19.95 -29.37 1.29
CA PHE A 156 19.56 -28.00 0.97
C PHE A 156 20.68 -27.30 0.20
N ALA A 157 20.28 -26.48 -0.77
CA ALA A 157 21.18 -25.64 -1.53
C ALA A 157 21.92 -24.69 -0.58
N GLN A 158 23.24 -24.72 -0.67
CA GLN A 158 24.10 -23.74 0.00
C GLN A 158 24.27 -22.52 -0.90
N GLY A 159 24.38 -21.35 -0.28
CA GLY A 159 24.86 -20.17 -0.99
C GLY A 159 26.22 -20.48 -1.64
N LYS A 160 26.34 -20.23 -2.95
CA LYS A 160 27.57 -20.46 -3.71
C LYS A 160 28.35 -19.16 -3.91
N ASP A 161 29.68 -19.30 -3.97
CA ASP A 161 30.60 -18.20 -4.23
C ASP A 161 30.38 -17.55 -5.60
N GLY A 162 30.73 -16.27 -5.67
CA GLY A 162 30.66 -15.46 -6.87
C GLY A 162 29.32 -14.71 -7.02
N TRP A 163 29.34 -13.65 -7.84
CA TRP A 163 28.19 -12.76 -8.00
C TRP A 163 27.16 -13.25 -9.02
N TRP A 164 27.56 -14.05 -10.04
CA TRP A 164 26.70 -14.32 -11.20
C TRP A 164 26.70 -15.77 -11.73
N LYS A 165 27.86 -16.41 -11.96
CA LYS A 165 27.95 -17.64 -12.78
C LYS A 165 27.61 -18.99 -12.10
N LYS A 166 27.38 -19.05 -10.78
CA LYS A 166 27.17 -20.32 -10.04
C LYS A 166 25.94 -20.33 -9.14
N GLN A 167 24.91 -19.52 -9.42
CA GLN A 167 23.85 -19.22 -8.44
C GLN A 167 22.44 -19.64 -8.89
N MET A 168 21.54 -19.85 -7.92
CA MET A 168 20.13 -20.10 -8.21
C MET A 168 19.45 -18.84 -8.77
N LEU A 169 18.32 -19.00 -9.46
CA LEU A 169 17.56 -17.84 -9.96
C LEU A 169 17.25 -16.83 -8.85
N VAL A 170 16.78 -17.28 -7.68
CA VAL A 170 16.44 -16.43 -6.53
C VAL A 170 17.62 -15.61 -5.99
N ASP A 171 18.86 -16.11 -6.07
CA ASP A 171 20.03 -15.35 -5.58
C ASP A 171 20.41 -14.23 -6.53
N ARG A 172 20.47 -14.55 -7.84
CA ARG A 172 20.74 -13.57 -8.90
C ARG A 172 19.71 -12.45 -8.83
N SER A 173 18.49 -12.86 -8.59
CA SER A 173 17.31 -12.03 -8.42
C SER A 173 17.44 -11.01 -7.29
N LEU A 174 17.64 -11.48 -6.05
CA LEU A 174 17.79 -10.63 -4.87
C LEU A 174 19.02 -9.70 -5.00
N ARG A 175 20.11 -10.17 -5.62
CA ARG A 175 21.31 -9.36 -5.84
C ARG A 175 21.11 -8.29 -6.91
N SER A 176 20.41 -8.60 -8.01
CA SER A 176 20.04 -7.61 -9.02
C SER A 176 19.13 -6.53 -8.42
N MET A 177 18.17 -6.90 -7.57
CA MET A 177 17.31 -5.95 -6.86
C MET A 177 18.11 -5.04 -5.91
N ALA A 178 19.06 -5.61 -5.16
CA ALA A 178 19.96 -4.83 -4.30
C ALA A 178 20.86 -3.89 -5.11
N GLY A 179 21.42 -4.38 -6.22
CA GLY A 179 22.27 -3.61 -7.12
C GLY A 179 21.52 -2.46 -7.80
N PHE A 180 20.29 -2.70 -8.25
CA PHE A 180 19.42 -1.66 -8.80
C PHE A 180 19.07 -0.60 -7.76
N THR A 181 18.68 -1.01 -6.55
CA THR A 181 18.39 -0.07 -5.46
C THR A 181 19.63 0.78 -5.13
N PHE A 182 20.81 0.16 -5.08
CA PHE A 182 22.08 0.85 -4.86
C PHE A 182 22.42 1.84 -5.99
N LEU A 183 22.18 1.47 -7.25
CA LEU A 183 22.35 2.38 -8.40
C LEU A 183 21.46 3.62 -8.25
N CYS A 184 20.19 3.45 -7.90
CA CYS A 184 19.29 4.58 -7.61
C CYS A 184 19.79 5.44 -6.46
N THR A 185 20.33 4.83 -5.39
CA THR A 185 20.99 5.57 -4.29
C THR A 185 22.16 6.41 -4.77
N ILE A 186 23.02 5.86 -5.64
CA ILE A 186 24.17 6.60 -6.20
C ILE A 186 23.72 7.74 -7.09
N ILE A 187 22.71 7.55 -7.94
CA ILE A 187 22.14 8.62 -8.77
C ILE A 187 21.63 9.76 -7.87
N MET A 188 20.86 9.43 -6.84
CA MET A 188 20.36 10.41 -5.88
C MET A 188 21.46 11.11 -5.07
N PHE A 189 22.53 10.39 -4.72
CA PHE A 189 23.70 10.97 -4.07
C PHE A 189 24.42 11.98 -4.97
N ILE A 190 24.59 11.65 -6.26
CA ILE A 190 25.21 12.56 -7.24
C ILE A 190 24.37 13.84 -7.38
N ILE A 191 23.05 13.72 -7.51
CA ILE A 191 22.14 14.88 -7.57
C ILE A 191 22.28 15.72 -6.29
N MET A 192 22.21 15.09 -5.12
CA MET A 192 22.33 15.77 -3.84
C MET A 192 23.65 16.56 -3.72
N VAL A 193 24.79 15.95 -4.06
CA VAL A 193 26.11 16.60 -3.96
C VAL A 193 26.25 17.72 -5.00
N ALA A 194 25.76 17.52 -6.22
CA ALA A 194 25.85 18.52 -7.28
C ALA A 194 25.10 19.83 -6.94
N TYR A 195 23.95 19.72 -6.27
CA TYR A 195 23.09 20.87 -5.95
C TYR A 195 23.29 21.41 -4.52
N LEU A 196 24.13 20.78 -3.70
CA LEU A 196 24.40 21.22 -2.32
C LEU A 196 25.02 22.63 -2.22
N PRO A 197 25.98 23.04 -3.08
CA PRO A 197 26.51 24.41 -3.03
C PRO A 197 25.43 25.46 -3.31
N ALA A 198 24.61 25.24 -4.34
CA ALA A 198 23.50 26.14 -4.70
C ALA A 198 22.46 26.23 -3.56
N PHE A 199 22.21 25.12 -2.87
CA PHE A 199 21.32 25.11 -1.70
C PHE A 199 21.86 25.97 -0.56
N ASN A 200 23.17 25.93 -0.31
CA ASN A 200 23.77 26.75 0.74
C ASN A 200 23.76 28.24 0.38
N SER A 201 23.98 28.60 -0.87
CA SER A 201 24.04 29.98 -1.36
C SER A 201 22.68 30.59 -1.75
N ARG A 202 21.57 29.85 -1.64
CA ARG A 202 20.24 30.33 -2.04
C ARG A 202 19.82 31.62 -1.32
N LEU A 203 19.14 32.49 -2.04
CA LEU A 203 18.57 33.75 -1.53
C LEU A 203 17.37 33.45 -0.62
N ASN A 204 16.40 32.68 -1.12
CA ASN A 204 15.23 32.32 -0.32
C ASN A 204 15.49 31.13 0.61
N LYS A 205 15.65 31.39 1.92
CA LYS A 205 15.84 30.32 2.93
C LYS A 205 14.58 29.54 3.25
N GLN A 206 13.39 30.08 2.93
CA GLN A 206 12.08 29.48 3.17
C GLN A 206 11.61 28.55 2.02
N SER A 207 12.35 28.52 0.91
CA SER A 207 12.24 27.49 -0.12
C SER A 207 13.45 26.55 -0.08
N THR A 208 13.23 25.34 -0.58
CA THR A 208 14.23 24.28 -0.72
C THR A 208 14.62 24.04 -2.19
N SER A 209 13.96 24.76 -3.08
CA SER A 209 14.16 24.75 -4.53
C SER A 209 15.51 25.33 -4.89
N VAL A 210 16.24 24.62 -5.73
CA VAL A 210 17.48 25.11 -6.34
C VAL A 210 17.48 24.80 -7.82
N GLY A 211 17.84 25.80 -8.62
CA GLY A 211 17.69 25.73 -10.07
C GLY A 211 18.90 25.23 -10.83
N GLY A 212 18.63 24.77 -12.06
CA GLY A 212 19.61 24.65 -13.14
C GLY A 212 19.95 26.02 -13.78
N LYS A 213 20.51 26.01 -14.99
CA LYS A 213 20.92 27.24 -15.73
C LYS A 213 19.81 28.29 -15.77
N ASP A 214 20.18 29.56 -15.73
CA ASP A 214 19.27 30.70 -15.82
C ASP A 214 18.49 30.64 -17.14
N GLY A 215 17.16 30.54 -17.05
CA GLY A 215 16.17 30.60 -18.14
C GLY A 215 16.47 29.83 -19.43
N GLU A 216 15.77 28.71 -19.67
CA GLU A 216 15.69 28.04 -20.98
C GLU A 216 14.26 28.08 -21.56
N SER A 217 14.10 27.73 -22.84
CA SER A 217 12.78 27.66 -23.48
C SER A 217 11.90 26.59 -22.83
N CYS A 218 10.65 26.91 -22.51
CA CYS A 218 9.72 26.00 -21.84
C CYS A 218 9.44 24.71 -22.61
N HIS A 219 9.43 24.74 -23.95
CA HIS A 219 9.18 23.55 -24.77
C HIS A 219 10.29 22.48 -24.63
N SER A 220 11.56 22.91 -24.70
CA SER A 220 12.71 22.00 -24.51
C SER A 220 12.73 21.43 -23.09
N MET A 221 12.50 22.30 -22.10
CA MET A 221 12.44 21.93 -20.69
C MET A 221 11.33 20.91 -20.39
N GLU A 222 10.14 21.11 -20.96
CA GLU A 222 8.98 20.24 -20.77
C GLU A 222 9.22 18.83 -21.31
N SER A 223 9.81 18.71 -22.51
CA SER A 223 10.16 17.41 -23.08
C SER A 223 11.12 16.63 -22.18
N ARG A 224 12.09 17.32 -21.57
CA ARG A 224 13.01 16.72 -20.59
C ARG A 224 12.31 16.35 -19.30
N ASN A 225 11.39 17.19 -18.81
CA ASN A 225 10.61 16.95 -17.60
C ASN A 225 9.79 15.66 -17.71
N ILE A 226 9.04 15.50 -18.81
CA ILE A 226 8.23 14.30 -19.08
C ILE A 226 9.10 13.04 -19.09
N ALA A 227 10.25 13.07 -19.78
CA ALA A 227 11.16 11.93 -19.84
C ALA A 227 11.72 11.55 -18.45
N VAL A 228 12.07 12.54 -17.63
CA VAL A 228 12.57 12.32 -16.26
C VAL A 228 11.49 11.72 -15.37
N HIS A 229 10.26 12.26 -15.39
CA HIS A 229 9.16 11.71 -14.60
C HIS A 229 8.76 10.30 -15.04
N LEU A 230 8.81 9.99 -16.33
CA LEU A 230 8.57 8.63 -16.81
C LEU A 230 9.61 7.65 -16.22
N PHE A 231 10.89 8.02 -16.24
CA PHE A 231 11.95 7.21 -15.65
C PHE A 231 11.76 7.04 -14.13
N ILE A 232 11.45 8.13 -13.42
CA ILE A 232 11.21 8.13 -11.97
C ILE A 232 10.07 7.18 -11.61
N ASN A 233 8.94 7.26 -12.32
CA ASN A 233 7.78 6.40 -12.06
C ASN A 233 8.08 4.92 -12.29
N ILE A 234 8.85 4.58 -13.33
CA ILE A 234 9.31 3.21 -13.57
C ILE A 234 10.24 2.75 -12.43
N ALA A 235 11.23 3.57 -12.07
CA ALA A 235 12.19 3.24 -11.01
C ALA A 235 11.50 3.06 -9.65
N ALA A 236 10.60 3.97 -9.26
CA ALA A 236 9.83 3.87 -8.03
C ALA A 236 8.97 2.58 -8.00
N THR A 237 8.28 2.26 -9.09
CA THR A 237 7.49 1.02 -9.21
C THR A 237 8.37 -0.23 -9.06
N MET A 238 9.55 -0.25 -9.69
CA MET A 238 10.50 -1.35 -9.55
C MET A 238 11.04 -1.49 -8.13
N ILE A 239 11.38 -0.37 -7.48
CA ILE A 239 11.87 -0.36 -6.09
C ILE A 239 10.81 -0.89 -5.13
N LEU A 240 9.53 -0.61 -5.37
CA LEU A 240 8.41 -1.19 -4.63
C LEU A 240 8.34 -2.71 -4.78
N GLY A 241 8.45 -3.20 -6.02
CA GLY A 241 8.51 -4.64 -6.30
C GLY A 241 9.70 -5.32 -5.60
N CYS A 242 10.85 -4.64 -5.54
CA CYS A 242 12.00 -5.08 -4.76
C CYS A 242 11.66 -5.13 -3.26
N SER A 243 11.01 -4.10 -2.69
CA SER A 243 10.56 -4.11 -1.29
C SER A 243 9.67 -5.30 -0.99
N ASN A 244 8.65 -5.51 -1.82
CA ASN A 244 7.67 -6.58 -1.66
C ASN A 244 8.33 -7.97 -1.65
N THR A 245 9.31 -8.17 -2.53
CA THR A 245 10.11 -9.41 -2.59
C THR A 245 10.93 -9.63 -1.31
N TYR A 246 11.60 -8.60 -0.81
CA TYR A 246 12.36 -8.71 0.45
C TYR A 246 11.46 -8.89 1.67
N GLN A 247 10.27 -8.29 1.66
CA GLN A 247 9.28 -8.52 2.70
C GLN A 247 8.78 -9.97 2.69
N GLN A 248 8.56 -10.56 1.51
CA GLN A 248 8.25 -11.99 1.39
C GLN A 248 9.34 -12.89 2.00
N LEU A 249 10.62 -12.52 1.86
CA LEU A 249 11.72 -13.24 2.50
C LEU A 249 11.64 -13.16 4.04
N VAL A 250 11.21 -12.01 4.57
CA VAL A 250 11.04 -11.80 6.02
C VAL A 250 9.82 -12.54 6.57
N THR A 251 8.74 -12.63 5.80
CA THR A 251 7.50 -13.32 6.21
C THR A 251 7.56 -14.84 6.02
N ALA A 252 8.47 -15.34 5.18
CA ALA A 252 8.61 -16.76 4.90
C ALA A 252 9.01 -17.58 6.15
N PRO A 253 8.35 -18.72 6.43
CA PRO A 253 8.73 -19.60 7.54
C PRO A 253 10.05 -20.32 7.24
N LEU A 254 10.79 -20.68 8.29
CA LEU A 254 11.94 -21.58 8.17
C LEU A 254 11.49 -23.04 8.18
N VAL A 255 12.22 -23.92 7.50
CA VAL A 255 11.93 -25.37 7.50
C VAL A 255 11.81 -25.95 8.92
N GLU A 256 12.74 -25.58 9.81
CA GLU A 256 12.76 -26.02 11.21
C GLU A 256 11.64 -25.43 12.07
N GLU A 257 10.98 -24.36 11.61
CA GLU A 257 9.84 -23.73 12.30
C GLU A 257 8.51 -24.41 11.95
N ILE A 258 8.43 -25.13 10.83
CA ILE A 258 7.19 -25.75 10.35
C ILE A 258 6.54 -26.67 11.40
N PRO A 259 7.26 -27.59 12.09
CA PRO A 259 6.62 -28.48 13.06
C PRO A 259 5.97 -27.69 14.21
N PHE A 260 6.63 -26.62 14.66
CA PHE A 260 6.11 -25.73 15.70
C PHE A 260 4.88 -24.95 15.23
N ILE A 261 4.90 -24.45 13.98
CA ILE A 261 3.78 -23.73 13.38
C ILE A 261 2.56 -24.64 13.27
N LEU A 262 2.74 -25.86 12.77
CA LEU A 262 1.65 -26.82 12.63
C LEU A 262 1.09 -27.23 14.00
N SER A 263 1.92 -27.54 14.99
CA SER A 263 1.42 -27.96 16.32
C SER A 263 0.76 -26.82 17.10
N LYS A 264 1.30 -25.58 17.03
CA LYS A 264 0.81 -24.45 17.83
C LYS A 264 -0.30 -23.64 17.14
N ASN A 265 -0.17 -23.43 15.84
CA ASN A 265 -1.07 -22.59 15.04
C ASN A 265 -2.01 -23.40 14.15
N GLY A 266 -1.68 -24.66 13.86
CA GLY A 266 -2.44 -25.56 12.99
C GLY A 266 -2.11 -25.37 11.51
N ASP A 267 -1.98 -24.13 11.08
CA ASP A 267 -1.59 -23.77 9.71
C ASP A 267 -0.94 -22.39 9.66
N ALA A 268 -0.22 -22.12 8.58
CA ALA A 268 0.26 -20.80 8.20
C ALA A 268 0.42 -20.68 6.69
N LYS A 269 0.47 -19.45 6.19
CA LYS A 269 0.71 -19.21 4.76
C LYS A 269 2.21 -19.25 4.46
N CYS A 270 2.62 -19.93 3.42
CA CYS A 270 3.93 -19.82 2.80
C CYS A 270 3.79 -19.08 1.48
N GLY A 271 4.90 -18.51 1.02
CA GLY A 271 4.93 -17.84 -0.27
C GLY A 271 3.87 -16.76 -0.42
N THR A 272 3.86 -15.80 0.49
CA THR A 272 3.16 -14.53 0.31
C THR A 272 3.83 -13.49 1.21
N ASN A 273 3.70 -12.22 0.87
CA ASN A 273 4.05 -11.12 1.77
C ASN A 273 2.91 -10.83 2.76
N SER A 274 2.55 -11.83 3.58
CA SER A 274 1.60 -11.65 4.67
C SER A 274 2.34 -11.30 5.97
N PRO A 275 2.22 -10.06 6.50
CA PRO A 275 2.89 -9.68 7.74
C PRO A 275 2.44 -10.52 8.94
N TRP A 276 1.22 -11.05 8.92
CA TRP A 276 0.68 -11.91 9.97
C TRP A 276 1.47 -13.22 10.13
N ASN A 277 2.16 -13.69 9.08
CA ASN A 277 3.05 -14.84 9.18
C ASN A 277 4.26 -14.59 10.08
N ILE A 278 4.61 -13.33 10.35
CA ILE A 278 5.68 -13.02 11.32
C ILE A 278 5.27 -13.44 12.73
N ASN A 279 3.97 -13.39 13.05
CA ASN A 279 3.47 -13.71 14.40
C ASN A 279 3.52 -15.21 14.71
N VAL A 280 3.53 -16.07 13.70
CA VAL A 280 3.57 -17.53 13.86
C VAL A 280 5.00 -18.10 13.95
N LYS A 281 6.03 -17.30 13.63
CA LYS A 281 7.44 -17.71 13.73
C LYS A 281 7.80 -18.14 15.16
N LYS A 282 8.74 -19.08 15.31
CA LYS A 282 9.18 -19.56 16.63
C LYS A 282 10.09 -18.54 17.31
N SER A 283 11.00 -17.94 16.54
CA SER A 283 12.00 -16.99 17.03
C SER A 283 12.17 -15.79 16.09
N GLY A 284 12.90 -14.77 16.52
CA GLY A 284 13.27 -13.65 15.64
C GLY A 284 12.13 -12.69 15.24
N LYS A 285 10.95 -12.77 15.85
CA LYS A 285 9.77 -11.94 15.52
C LYS A 285 10.07 -10.44 15.50
N LEU A 286 10.78 -9.94 16.51
CA LEU A 286 11.12 -8.52 16.61
C LEU A 286 12.00 -8.05 15.44
N LYS A 287 13.00 -8.87 15.07
CA LYS A 287 13.89 -8.57 13.92
C LYS A 287 13.12 -8.62 12.60
N ALA A 288 12.21 -9.58 12.45
CA ALA A 288 11.35 -9.70 11.27
C ALA A 288 10.40 -8.51 11.15
N TRP A 289 9.67 -8.15 12.22
CA TRP A 289 8.81 -6.96 12.24
C TRP A 289 9.60 -5.67 11.97
N GLY A 290 10.76 -5.49 12.59
CA GLY A 290 11.62 -4.33 12.36
C GLY A 290 12.09 -4.25 10.90
N SER A 291 12.48 -5.38 10.30
CA SER A 291 12.91 -5.43 8.90
C SER A 291 11.76 -5.16 7.92
N TRP A 292 10.57 -5.73 8.19
CA TRP A 292 9.38 -5.53 7.39
C TRP A 292 8.91 -4.06 7.44
N LEU A 293 8.89 -3.46 8.63
CA LEU A 293 8.52 -2.06 8.84
C LEU A 293 9.55 -1.11 8.20
N LEU A 294 10.85 -1.39 8.32
CA LEU A 294 11.91 -0.62 7.66
C LEU A 294 11.69 -0.55 6.15
N LEU A 295 11.33 -1.66 5.51
CA LEU A 295 11.06 -1.70 4.07
C LEU A 295 9.82 -0.88 3.68
N ILE A 296 8.79 -0.80 4.55
CA ILE A 296 7.62 0.07 4.33
C ILE A 296 7.98 1.54 4.52
N CYS A 297 8.55 1.89 5.67
CA CYS A 297 8.86 3.26 6.03
C CYS A 297 9.85 3.90 5.06
N THR A 298 10.74 3.12 4.43
CA THR A 298 11.62 3.60 3.37
C THR A 298 10.96 3.66 1.99
N SER A 299 9.87 2.92 1.75
CA SER A 299 9.15 2.95 0.46
C SER A 299 8.10 4.06 0.41
N ILE A 300 7.44 4.39 1.52
CA ILE A 300 6.39 5.43 1.55
C ILE A 300 6.89 6.78 1.00
N PRO A 301 8.04 7.34 1.46
CA PRO A 301 8.53 8.61 0.95
C PRO A 301 8.90 8.57 -0.53
N ILE A 302 9.32 7.40 -1.05
CA ILE A 302 9.64 7.23 -2.47
C ILE A 302 8.39 7.44 -3.32
N HIS A 303 7.27 6.81 -2.98
CA HIS A 303 6.03 6.98 -3.74
C HIS A 303 5.37 8.34 -3.55
N PHE A 304 5.72 9.06 -2.47
CA PHE A 304 5.13 10.36 -2.16
C PHE A 304 5.95 11.53 -2.71
N LEU A 305 7.28 11.41 -2.80
CA LEU A 305 8.18 12.53 -3.12
C LEU A 305 8.98 12.33 -4.41
N ALA A 306 9.01 11.14 -5.02
CA ALA A 306 9.86 10.90 -6.18
C ALA A 306 9.53 11.81 -7.36
N ASN A 307 8.25 12.06 -7.66
CA ASN A 307 7.87 13.01 -8.71
C ASN A 307 7.99 14.47 -8.27
N SER A 308 8.36 14.75 -7.03
CA SER A 308 8.55 16.10 -6.51
C SER A 308 10.02 16.47 -6.36
N VAL A 309 10.96 15.52 -6.49
CA VAL A 309 12.39 15.83 -6.34
C VAL A 309 12.91 16.75 -7.43
N ILE A 310 12.40 16.60 -8.63
CA ILE A 310 12.76 17.36 -9.81
C ILE A 310 11.44 17.88 -10.37
N GLY A 311 11.34 19.19 -10.58
CA GLY A 311 10.09 19.78 -11.06
C GLY A 311 10.31 21.07 -11.86
N PRO A 312 9.33 21.43 -12.70
CA PRO A 312 9.39 22.63 -13.51
C PRO A 312 9.20 23.88 -12.64
N SER A 313 9.80 24.98 -13.10
CA SER A 313 9.59 26.29 -12.48
C SER A 313 9.56 27.40 -13.52
N PHE A 314 8.61 28.32 -13.36
CA PHE A 314 8.66 29.61 -14.05
C PHE A 314 9.74 30.47 -13.39
N TYR A 315 10.52 31.13 -14.22
CA TYR A 315 11.54 32.07 -13.79
C TYR A 315 11.10 33.48 -14.17
N VAL A 316 10.79 34.28 -13.16
CA VAL A 316 10.24 35.63 -13.30
C VAL A 316 11.29 36.61 -12.79
N GLU A 317 11.87 37.37 -13.72
CA GLU A 317 12.75 38.50 -13.44
C GLU A 317 11.95 39.80 -13.43
N MET A 318 12.43 40.77 -12.64
CA MET A 318 11.88 42.12 -12.60
C MET A 318 12.31 42.95 -13.82
N PRO A 319 11.50 43.96 -14.24
CA PRO A 319 11.84 44.86 -15.34
C PRO A 319 13.06 45.68 -15.00
N THR A 320 13.90 45.94 -16.00
CA THR A 320 15.15 46.71 -15.81
C THR A 320 15.03 48.12 -16.37
N ASN A 321 14.14 48.34 -17.35
CA ASN A 321 13.93 49.64 -17.96
C ASN A 321 12.78 50.38 -17.28
N VAL A 322 13.04 51.59 -16.78
CA VAL A 322 12.01 52.47 -16.21
C VAL A 322 11.81 53.67 -17.13
N THR A 323 10.59 53.82 -17.66
CA THR A 323 10.17 54.97 -18.46
C THR A 323 9.19 55.81 -17.66
N TYR A 324 9.03 57.08 -18.05
CA TYR A 324 8.26 58.06 -17.29
C TYR A 324 7.31 58.84 -18.17
N LEU A 325 6.04 58.93 -17.76
CA LEU A 325 5.01 59.72 -18.41
C LEU A 325 4.42 60.75 -17.44
N TYR A 326 4.42 62.01 -17.82
CA TYR A 326 3.80 63.08 -17.03
C TYR A 326 2.35 63.28 -17.48
N ASN A 327 1.40 63.27 -16.53
CA ASN A 327 -0.01 63.49 -16.80
C ASN A 327 -0.65 64.42 -15.76
N GLU A 328 -1.02 65.63 -16.19
CA GLU A 328 -1.55 66.70 -15.32
C GLU A 328 -2.94 66.40 -14.75
N THR A 329 -3.77 65.69 -15.52
CA THR A 329 -5.17 65.41 -15.15
C THR A 329 -5.32 64.13 -14.33
N PHE A 330 -4.21 63.42 -14.10
CA PHE A 330 -4.21 62.15 -13.41
C PHE A 330 -4.37 62.30 -11.89
N SER A 331 -5.50 61.84 -11.37
CA SER A 331 -5.77 61.65 -9.95
C SER A 331 -6.77 60.51 -9.76
N LEU A 332 -6.34 59.31 -9.35
CA LEU A 332 -7.30 58.25 -9.00
C LEU A 332 -7.94 58.55 -7.64
N ASN A 333 -9.21 58.91 -7.66
CA ASN A 333 -10.06 58.86 -6.48
C ASN A 333 -10.46 57.40 -6.18
N SER A 334 -10.63 57.07 -4.90
CA SER A 334 -10.99 55.72 -4.42
C SER A 334 -12.28 55.16 -5.04
N TYR A 335 -13.16 56.02 -5.56
CA TYR A 335 -14.39 55.66 -6.28
C TYR A 335 -14.23 55.43 -7.79
N GLN A 336 -13.22 56.01 -8.45
CA GLN A 336 -13.02 55.89 -9.91
C GLN A 336 -12.28 54.62 -10.33
N SER A 337 -11.61 53.93 -9.40
CA SER A 337 -10.97 52.63 -9.68
C SER A 337 -11.96 51.48 -9.90
N TYR A 338 -13.27 51.69 -9.72
CA TYR A 338 -14.29 50.63 -9.85
C TYR A 338 -15.01 50.62 -11.21
N TYR A 339 -14.91 51.70 -12.01
CA TYR A 339 -15.75 51.91 -13.21
C TYR A 339 -15.00 51.89 -14.55
N TYR A 340 -13.68 51.78 -14.57
CA TYR A 340 -12.90 51.61 -15.81
C TYR A 340 -12.67 50.12 -16.08
N GLU A 341 -12.98 49.62 -17.28
CA GLU A 341 -12.83 48.19 -17.65
C GLU A 341 -11.39 47.65 -17.53
N ASN A 342 -10.37 48.51 -17.43
CA ASN A 342 -8.95 48.15 -17.21
C ASN A 342 -8.48 48.29 -15.75
N SER A 343 -9.38 48.47 -14.78
CA SER A 343 -9.02 48.95 -13.44
C SER A 343 -8.52 47.90 -12.44
N TYR A 344 -8.53 46.60 -12.78
CA TYR A 344 -8.03 45.55 -11.88
C TYR A 344 -6.53 45.73 -11.59
N TYR A 345 -5.76 46.24 -12.55
CA TYR A 345 -4.31 46.47 -12.45
C TYR A 345 -3.93 47.69 -11.61
N MET A 346 -4.86 48.63 -11.40
CA MET A 346 -4.62 49.89 -10.69
C MET A 346 -4.91 49.80 -9.18
N ALA A 347 -5.27 48.62 -8.67
CA ALA A 347 -5.71 48.41 -7.29
C ALA A 347 -4.61 47.98 -6.31
N SER A 348 -3.46 47.48 -6.80
CA SER A 348 -2.38 46.96 -5.96
C SER A 348 -1.51 48.07 -5.33
N TYR A 349 -1.11 47.89 -4.06
CA TYR A 349 -0.13 48.76 -3.38
C TYR A 349 1.30 48.33 -3.74
N ASP A 350 1.61 48.45 -5.03
CA ASP A 350 2.87 47.98 -5.58
C ASP A 350 4.08 48.80 -5.09
N SER A 351 4.83 48.24 -4.15
CA SER A 351 6.04 48.87 -3.64
C SER A 351 7.15 48.93 -4.69
N ALA A 352 7.14 48.02 -5.67
CA ALA A 352 8.05 48.04 -6.80
C ALA A 352 7.75 49.23 -7.74
N CYS A 353 6.48 49.58 -7.91
CA CYS A 353 6.08 50.80 -8.62
C CYS A 353 6.58 52.07 -7.91
N TRP A 354 6.48 52.14 -6.57
CA TRP A 354 6.96 53.29 -5.82
C TRP A 354 8.48 53.44 -5.88
N THR A 355 9.23 52.33 -5.81
CA THR A 355 10.69 52.32 -5.98
C THR A 355 11.09 52.70 -7.41
N ALA A 356 10.35 52.25 -8.44
CA ALA A 356 10.58 52.68 -9.83
C ALA A 356 10.40 54.20 -9.99
N PHE A 357 9.40 54.78 -9.33
CA PHE A 357 9.18 56.22 -9.33
C PHE A 357 10.28 57.00 -8.59
N ARG A 358 10.65 56.58 -7.38
CA ARG A 358 11.56 57.31 -6.49
C ARG A 358 13.03 57.11 -6.77
N ALA A 359 13.43 55.90 -7.12
CA ALA A 359 14.82 55.48 -7.31
C ALA A 359 15.15 55.11 -8.76
N GLY A 360 14.16 55.04 -9.65
CA GLY A 360 14.36 54.65 -11.04
C GLY A 360 14.64 53.17 -11.24
N LEU A 361 14.31 52.33 -10.26
CA LEU A 361 14.55 50.89 -10.26
C LEU A 361 13.30 50.17 -9.76
N TYR A 362 12.80 49.19 -10.51
CA TYR A 362 11.65 48.37 -10.14
C TYR A 362 12.13 47.19 -9.27
N VAL A 363 12.07 47.37 -7.95
CA VAL A 363 12.62 46.39 -6.99
C VAL A 363 11.54 45.45 -6.51
N LEU A 364 11.83 44.14 -6.52
CA LEU A 364 10.88 43.12 -6.07
C LEU A 364 10.43 43.36 -4.61
N PRO A 365 9.12 43.42 -4.32
CA PRO A 365 8.62 43.65 -2.96
C PRO A 365 9.01 42.53 -2.00
N ASN A 366 9.36 42.87 -0.75
CA ASN A 366 9.64 41.90 0.31
C ASN A 366 8.41 41.03 0.69
N ASN A 367 7.20 41.49 0.37
CA ASN A 367 5.96 40.77 0.60
C ASN A 367 5.21 40.61 -0.72
N MET A 368 4.96 39.36 -1.13
CA MET A 368 4.29 39.04 -2.38
C MET A 368 2.89 39.64 -2.50
N SER A 369 2.20 39.95 -1.40
CA SER A 369 0.89 40.62 -1.45
C SER A 369 0.95 42.05 -1.97
N GLN A 370 2.15 42.64 -2.04
CA GLN A 370 2.39 43.96 -2.61
C GLN A 370 2.88 43.87 -4.06
N LEU A 371 3.08 42.69 -4.65
CA LEU A 371 3.45 42.62 -6.06
C LEU A 371 2.28 43.07 -6.94
N SER A 372 2.59 43.73 -8.06
CA SER A 372 1.58 44.15 -9.03
C SER A 372 0.70 42.98 -9.49
N ASP A 373 -0.61 43.19 -9.50
CA ASP A 373 -1.59 42.23 -10.01
C ASP A 373 -1.40 41.91 -11.50
N GLN A 374 -0.61 42.71 -12.23
CA GLN A 374 -0.20 42.44 -13.61
C GLN A 374 0.62 41.13 -13.74
N TYR A 375 1.27 40.70 -12.65
CA TYR A 375 1.95 39.40 -12.57
C TYR A 375 1.01 38.21 -12.27
N ASN A 376 -0.31 38.42 -12.21
CA ASN A 376 -1.25 37.31 -12.07
C ASN A 376 -1.31 36.46 -13.34
N THR A 377 -1.53 35.15 -13.17
CA THR A 377 -1.53 34.19 -14.28
C THR A 377 -2.65 34.43 -15.30
N ALA A 378 -3.75 35.08 -14.90
CA ALA A 378 -4.87 35.40 -15.78
C ALA A 378 -4.52 36.50 -16.80
N THR A 379 -3.50 37.31 -16.53
CA THR A 379 -3.17 38.53 -17.28
C THR A 379 -1.88 38.37 -18.10
N LEU A 380 -1.01 37.45 -17.67
CA LEU A 380 0.30 37.18 -18.29
C LEU A 380 0.25 36.37 -19.60
N GLY A 381 -0.84 35.68 -19.95
CA GLY A 381 -0.97 34.97 -21.23
C GLY A 381 0.23 34.06 -21.61
N GLN A 382 0.97 34.45 -22.65
CA GLN A 382 2.18 33.75 -23.14
C GLN A 382 3.51 34.23 -22.52
N SER A 383 3.45 35.13 -21.54
CA SER A 383 4.61 35.83 -21.00
C SER A 383 4.77 35.52 -19.50
N THR A 384 5.95 35.78 -18.94
CA THR A 384 6.21 35.61 -17.48
C THR A 384 6.86 36.83 -16.84
N SER A 385 7.50 37.68 -17.63
CA SER A 385 8.22 38.88 -17.19
C SER A 385 7.94 40.03 -18.15
N PHE A 386 8.34 41.22 -17.75
CA PHE A 386 8.24 42.45 -18.52
C PHE A 386 9.62 43.08 -18.62
N GLU A 387 9.93 43.72 -19.74
CA GLU A 387 11.20 44.43 -19.93
C GLU A 387 11.16 45.84 -19.36
N THR A 388 10.02 46.51 -19.53
CA THR A 388 9.85 47.94 -19.23
C THR A 388 8.72 48.18 -18.23
N VAL A 389 8.91 49.16 -17.35
CA VAL A 389 7.85 49.74 -16.52
C VAL A 389 7.63 51.20 -16.89
N LEU A 390 6.41 51.54 -17.27
CA LEU A 390 5.95 52.90 -17.53
C LEU A 390 5.36 53.51 -16.26
N VAL A 391 6.10 54.45 -15.67
CA VAL A 391 5.69 55.17 -14.47
C VAL A 391 4.98 56.47 -14.87
N THR A 392 3.67 56.52 -14.63
CA THR A 392 2.89 57.74 -14.88
C THR A 392 2.70 58.53 -13.59
N TYR A 393 3.00 59.84 -13.62
CA TYR A 393 2.92 60.71 -12.45
C TYR A 393 2.34 62.09 -12.74
N ASN A 394 1.80 62.75 -11.71
CA ASN A 394 1.17 64.08 -11.81
C ASN A 394 2.03 65.23 -11.25
N GLN A 395 1.47 66.44 -11.27
CA GLN A 395 2.15 67.67 -10.84
C GLN A 395 2.67 67.60 -9.39
N ASN A 396 1.86 67.11 -8.45
CA ASN A 396 2.22 67.01 -7.03
C ASN A 396 3.41 66.08 -6.78
N CYS A 397 3.62 65.12 -7.68
CA CYS A 397 4.69 64.14 -7.59
C CYS A 397 5.98 64.57 -8.31
N THR A 398 5.95 65.58 -9.18
CA THR A 398 7.07 65.92 -10.07
C THR A 398 8.39 66.21 -9.33
N ALA A 399 8.31 66.81 -8.14
CA ALA A 399 9.48 67.13 -7.30
C ALA A 399 10.17 65.89 -6.70
N TYR A 400 9.51 64.74 -6.66
CA TYR A 400 9.98 63.53 -5.99
C TYR A 400 10.47 62.43 -6.96
N LYS A 401 10.33 62.63 -8.27
CA LYS A 401 10.77 61.67 -9.30
C LYS A 401 12.29 61.49 -9.25
N GLY A 402 12.76 60.26 -9.04
CA GLY A 402 14.18 59.91 -9.11
C GLY A 402 15.09 60.60 -8.08
N THR A 403 14.52 61.14 -6.99
CA THR A 403 15.28 61.91 -5.99
C THR A 403 15.67 61.11 -4.75
N GLY A 404 15.23 59.86 -4.61
CA GLY A 404 15.50 59.03 -3.44
C GLY A 404 16.24 57.74 -3.78
N THR A 405 16.78 57.10 -2.74
CA THR A 405 17.29 55.72 -2.85
C THR A 405 16.16 54.69 -2.69
N VAL A 406 16.41 53.43 -3.04
CA VAL A 406 15.44 52.34 -2.86
C VAL A 406 15.04 52.18 -1.39
N ASP A 407 16.02 52.23 -0.47
CA ASP A 407 15.76 52.09 0.96
C ASP A 407 14.89 53.23 1.51
N GLU A 408 15.13 54.46 1.07
CA GLU A 408 14.28 55.61 1.41
C GLU A 408 12.86 55.45 0.87
N ALA A 409 12.71 54.99 -0.38
CA ALA A 409 11.41 54.77 -0.98
C ALA A 409 10.60 53.68 -0.25
N LEU A 410 11.25 52.59 0.16
CA LEU A 410 10.60 51.51 0.91
C LEU A 410 10.21 51.93 2.34
N ALA A 411 10.94 52.88 2.93
CA ALA A 411 10.65 53.41 4.27
C ALA A 411 9.45 54.40 4.30
N GLU A 412 9.01 54.91 3.15
CA GLU A 412 7.93 55.89 3.02
C GLU A 412 6.52 55.26 3.04
N VAL A 413 6.39 54.06 3.59
CA VAL A 413 5.12 53.37 3.75
C VAL A 413 4.40 53.83 5.03
N ASN A 414 3.14 54.21 4.90
CA ASN A 414 2.29 54.63 6.00
C ASN A 414 1.22 53.55 6.30
N TYR A 415 1.22 53.02 7.52
CA TYR A 415 0.28 51.99 7.99
C TYR A 415 -0.84 52.55 8.90
N THR A 416 -1.14 53.85 8.84
CA THR A 416 -2.16 54.46 9.70
C THR A 416 -3.54 54.57 9.03
N GLY A 417 -4.61 54.60 9.84
CA GLY A 417 -5.98 54.83 9.38
C GLY A 417 -6.57 53.70 8.53
N SER A 418 -7.26 54.03 7.43
CA SER A 418 -7.93 53.08 6.52
C SER A 418 -6.98 52.14 5.76
N TYR A 419 -5.66 52.33 5.87
CA TYR A 419 -4.63 51.60 5.13
C TYR A 419 -3.78 50.68 6.02
N ALA A 420 -4.23 50.41 7.25
CA ALA A 420 -3.48 49.62 8.24
C ALA A 420 -3.06 48.21 7.78
N TRP A 421 -3.77 47.61 6.82
CA TRP A 421 -3.53 46.25 6.35
C TRP A 421 -2.67 46.15 5.08
N SER A 422 -2.55 47.22 4.29
CA SER A 422 -1.83 47.21 3.00
C SER A 422 -0.63 48.15 2.96
N GLY A 423 -0.62 49.19 3.81
CA GLY A 423 0.33 50.30 3.74
C GLY A 423 0.07 51.19 2.52
N GLN A 424 0.30 52.50 2.65
CA GLN A 424 0.28 53.44 1.52
C GLN A 424 1.64 54.11 1.40
N TYR A 425 2.27 54.01 0.23
CA TYR A 425 3.51 54.73 -0.06
C TYR A 425 3.19 56.19 -0.41
N SER A 426 3.75 57.13 0.36
CA SER A 426 3.55 58.55 0.12
C SER A 426 4.66 59.43 0.69
N LYS A 427 4.85 60.59 0.06
CA LYS A 427 5.72 61.66 0.54
C LYS A 427 5.09 63.01 0.25
N GLY A 428 4.80 63.77 1.30
CA GLY A 428 4.03 65.01 1.19
C GLY A 428 2.67 64.76 0.54
N ASP A 429 2.32 65.56 -0.47
CA ASP A 429 1.06 65.44 -1.22
C ASP A 429 1.11 64.40 -2.36
N CYS A 430 2.26 63.74 -2.56
CA CYS A 430 2.42 62.68 -3.54
C CYS A 430 2.20 61.31 -2.90
N ALA A 431 1.32 60.50 -3.48
CA ALA A 431 1.07 59.14 -3.02
C ALA A 431 0.86 58.18 -4.18
N LEU A 432 1.28 56.92 -3.98
CA LEU A 432 0.96 55.82 -4.89
C LEU A 432 -0.57 55.72 -5.07
N ARG A 433 -1.02 55.42 -6.29
CA ARG A 433 -2.40 55.45 -6.79
C ARG A 433 -2.97 56.87 -6.95
N ARG A 434 -2.76 57.80 -6.02
CA ARG A 434 -3.31 59.18 -6.17
C ARG A 434 -2.55 60.04 -7.17
N GLY A 435 -1.24 59.92 -7.21
CA GLY A 435 -0.39 60.73 -8.09
C GLY A 435 0.68 59.97 -8.85
N VAL A 436 0.80 58.65 -8.61
CA VAL A 436 1.72 57.75 -9.31
C VAL A 436 1.03 56.41 -9.57
N TYR A 437 1.15 55.86 -10.77
CA TYR A 437 0.85 54.45 -11.07
C TYR A 437 1.84 53.90 -12.10
N CYS A 438 1.93 52.57 -12.18
CA CYS A 438 2.84 51.91 -13.10
C CYS A 438 2.10 50.91 -13.99
N GLU A 439 2.48 50.90 -15.25
CA GLU A 439 2.06 49.92 -16.25
C GLU A 439 3.29 49.13 -16.70
N LEU A 440 3.18 47.81 -16.75
CA LEU A 440 4.27 46.94 -17.19
C LEU A 440 4.10 46.70 -18.68
N GLU A 441 5.12 47.07 -19.45
CA GLU A 441 5.14 47.01 -20.92
C GLU A 441 6.19 46.00 -21.40
N ASP A 442 6.21 45.73 -22.70
CA ASP A 442 7.22 44.88 -23.35
C ASP A 442 7.31 43.47 -22.72
N GLN A 443 6.25 42.69 -22.95
CA GLN A 443 6.16 41.35 -22.41
C GLN A 443 7.26 40.41 -22.95
N LEU A 444 7.98 39.76 -22.04
CA LEU A 444 9.04 38.81 -22.37
C LEU A 444 8.53 37.37 -22.43
N PRO A 445 9.09 36.55 -23.35
CA PRO A 445 8.69 35.15 -23.50
C PRO A 445 8.96 34.35 -22.22
N LYS A 446 8.15 33.32 -21.97
CA LYS A 446 8.26 32.49 -20.77
C LYS A 446 9.67 31.91 -20.62
N LYS A 447 10.31 32.21 -19.49
CA LYS A 447 11.56 31.56 -19.07
C LYS A 447 11.22 30.42 -18.12
N CYS A 448 11.69 29.22 -18.47
CA CYS A 448 11.50 28.02 -17.67
C CYS A 448 12.84 27.51 -17.17
N ARG A 449 12.82 26.84 -16.02
CA ARG A 449 13.96 26.06 -15.54
C ARG A 449 13.49 24.80 -14.83
N LEU A 450 14.37 23.80 -14.81
CA LEU A 450 14.15 22.59 -14.02
C LEU A 450 14.89 22.74 -12.69
N ASN A 451 14.14 22.57 -11.60
CA ASN A 451 14.67 22.75 -10.25
C ASN A 451 14.67 21.43 -9.48
N VAL A 452 15.67 21.29 -8.61
CA VAL A 452 15.77 20.20 -7.64
C VAL A 452 15.25 20.69 -6.31
N ARG A 453 14.36 19.92 -5.68
CA ARG A 453 13.80 20.17 -4.35
C ARG A 453 14.65 19.42 -3.31
N MET A 454 15.49 20.14 -2.57
CA MET A 454 16.57 19.52 -1.79
C MET A 454 16.10 18.67 -0.61
N GLN A 455 15.05 19.07 0.10
CA GLN A 455 14.36 18.28 1.12
C GLN A 455 13.79 16.95 0.60
N ALA A 456 13.19 16.92 -0.60
CA ALA A 456 12.77 15.68 -1.23
C ALA A 456 14.00 14.84 -1.59
N CYS A 457 15.04 15.46 -2.13
CA CYS A 457 16.31 14.81 -2.45
C CYS A 457 16.97 14.16 -1.24
N PHE A 458 17.10 14.88 -0.11
CA PHE A 458 17.67 14.36 1.14
C PHE A 458 16.87 13.19 1.70
N THR A 459 15.54 13.31 1.71
CA THR A 459 14.63 12.27 2.20
C THR A 459 14.75 11.01 1.36
N LEU A 460 14.67 11.13 0.03
CA LEU A 460 14.77 10.02 -0.90
C LEU A 460 16.15 9.34 -0.83
N PHE A 461 17.23 10.13 -0.79
CA PHE A 461 18.58 9.60 -0.64
C PHE A 461 18.72 8.78 0.66
N GLY A 462 18.27 9.33 1.80
CA GLY A 462 18.31 8.64 3.08
C GLY A 462 17.53 7.31 3.06
N CYS A 463 16.30 7.32 2.55
CA CYS A 463 15.48 6.13 2.42
C CYS A 463 16.11 5.07 1.51
N LEU A 464 16.60 5.47 0.34
CA LEU A 464 17.25 4.57 -0.61
C LEU A 464 18.56 4.00 -0.07
N LEU A 465 19.35 4.81 0.64
CA LEU A 465 20.60 4.38 1.26
C LEU A 465 20.36 3.30 2.33
N ILE A 466 19.44 3.56 3.27
CA ILE A 466 19.08 2.59 4.33
C ILE A 466 18.63 1.28 3.70
N LYS A 467 17.79 1.36 2.66
CA LYS A 467 17.24 0.21 1.95
C LYS A 467 18.30 -0.58 1.18
N ALA A 468 19.18 0.10 0.44
CA ALA A 468 20.29 -0.51 -0.27
C ALA A 468 21.25 -1.20 0.71
N MET A 469 21.61 -0.54 1.81
CA MET A 469 22.47 -1.11 2.86
C MET A 469 21.85 -2.36 3.48
N TYR A 470 20.54 -2.33 3.80
CA TYR A 470 19.82 -3.50 4.29
C TYR A 470 19.84 -4.65 3.27
N MET A 471 19.49 -4.38 2.01
CA MET A 471 19.42 -5.39 0.95
C MET A 471 20.80 -6.01 0.64
N ILE A 472 21.86 -5.20 0.60
CA ILE A 472 23.24 -5.65 0.41
C ILE A 472 23.69 -6.46 1.62
N GLY A 473 23.45 -5.96 2.84
CA GLY A 473 23.83 -6.63 4.08
C GLY A 473 23.15 -8.00 4.23
N LEU A 474 21.88 -8.11 3.83
CA LEU A 474 21.15 -9.37 3.82
C LEU A 474 21.76 -10.36 2.80
N ASN A 475 21.99 -9.92 1.56
CA ASN A 475 22.62 -10.76 0.54
C ASN A 475 24.04 -11.21 0.93
N TYR A 476 24.80 -10.33 1.60
CA TYR A 476 26.14 -10.63 2.07
C TYR A 476 26.11 -11.72 3.14
N ARG A 477 25.23 -11.58 4.15
CA ARG A 477 25.06 -12.58 5.22
C ARG A 477 24.55 -13.93 4.70
N ALA A 478 23.82 -13.94 3.58
CA ALA A 478 23.27 -15.16 3.00
C ALA A 478 24.28 -15.97 2.16
N ARG A 479 25.47 -15.44 1.82
CA ARG A 479 26.39 -16.05 0.83
C ARG A 479 26.86 -17.47 1.14
N HIS A 480 26.97 -17.82 2.41
CA HIS A 480 27.50 -19.12 2.86
C HIS A 480 26.52 -19.86 3.77
N ARG A 481 25.29 -19.38 3.87
CA ARG A 481 24.27 -20.01 4.71
C ARG A 481 23.47 -21.01 3.87
N VAL A 482 23.02 -22.06 4.56
CA VAL A 482 22.09 -23.03 4.00
C VAL A 482 20.75 -22.32 3.76
N LYS A 483 20.13 -22.58 2.62
CA LYS A 483 18.82 -22.02 2.30
C LYS A 483 17.72 -22.86 2.94
N ASN A 484 17.11 -22.30 3.97
CA ASN A 484 16.07 -22.95 4.76
C ASN A 484 14.79 -22.11 4.87
N HIS A 485 14.65 -21.03 4.09
CA HIS A 485 13.44 -20.20 4.07
C HIS A 485 12.48 -20.72 3.00
N CYS A 486 11.23 -21.03 3.37
CA CYS A 486 10.23 -21.52 2.45
C CYS A 486 9.54 -20.36 1.71
N LEU A 487 10.15 -19.92 0.61
CA LEU A 487 9.68 -18.82 -0.23
C LEU A 487 8.54 -19.23 -1.16
N THR A 488 8.47 -20.51 -1.53
CA THR A 488 7.38 -21.10 -2.33
C THR A 488 6.71 -22.24 -1.57
N TYR A 489 5.52 -22.64 -2.00
CA TYR A 489 4.89 -23.87 -1.48
C TYR A 489 5.69 -25.13 -1.88
N GLY A 490 6.42 -25.10 -2.99
CA GLY A 490 7.32 -26.19 -3.36
C GLY A 490 8.48 -26.38 -2.39
N ASP A 491 8.95 -25.31 -1.73
CA ASP A 491 9.92 -25.43 -0.63
C ASP A 491 9.34 -26.21 0.56
N VAL A 492 8.05 -26.05 0.83
CA VAL A 492 7.34 -26.80 1.88
C VAL A 492 7.18 -28.27 1.50
N ILE A 493 6.83 -28.56 0.24
CA ILE A 493 6.77 -29.94 -0.29
C ILE A 493 8.13 -30.62 -0.09
N VAL A 494 9.22 -29.95 -0.51
CA VAL A 494 10.59 -30.48 -0.35
C VAL A 494 10.94 -30.68 1.11
N ALA A 495 10.65 -29.71 1.97
CA ALA A 495 10.89 -29.82 3.41
C ALA A 495 10.16 -31.03 4.02
N SER A 496 8.91 -31.25 3.64
CA SER A 496 8.11 -32.37 4.14
C SER A 496 8.59 -33.74 3.66
N VAL A 497 9.18 -33.83 2.46
CA VAL A 497 9.77 -35.08 1.98
C VAL A 497 11.09 -35.37 2.71
N ILE A 498 11.92 -34.35 2.97
CA ILE A 498 13.20 -34.52 3.66
C ILE A 498 13.01 -34.86 5.14
N ASN A 499 11.99 -34.28 5.79
CA ASN A 499 11.69 -34.52 7.19
C ASN A 499 10.35 -35.25 7.33
N PRO A 500 10.35 -36.57 7.55
CA PRO A 500 9.13 -37.36 7.70
C PRO A 500 8.20 -36.88 8.82
N ASP A 501 8.73 -36.24 9.87
CA ASP A 501 7.93 -35.70 10.99
C ASP A 501 6.99 -34.56 10.55
N LEU A 502 7.21 -33.99 9.36
CA LEU A 502 6.36 -32.96 8.78
C LEU A 502 5.18 -33.51 8.00
N LYS A 503 5.14 -34.82 7.73
CA LYS A 503 4.08 -35.46 6.95
C LYS A 503 2.83 -35.61 7.80
N ILE A 504 1.70 -35.16 7.27
CA ILE A 504 0.40 -35.31 7.92
C ILE A 504 -0.34 -36.44 7.20
N HIS A 505 -0.37 -37.63 7.78
CA HIS A 505 -0.91 -38.80 7.09
C HIS A 505 -2.42 -38.80 7.05
N ASN A 506 -3.05 -38.30 8.11
CA ASN A 506 -4.47 -38.50 8.39
C ASN A 506 -5.44 -37.40 7.88
N GLU A 507 -4.99 -36.55 6.94
CA GLU A 507 -5.72 -35.33 6.52
C GLU A 507 -5.67 -35.04 5.00
N CYS A 508 -5.81 -36.07 4.17
CA CYS A 508 -5.50 -36.05 2.73
C CYS A 508 -6.32 -35.07 1.87
N LEU A 509 -7.54 -34.72 2.30
CA LEU A 509 -8.48 -33.89 1.54
C LEU A 509 -8.86 -32.59 2.28
N LEU A 510 -8.05 -32.15 3.24
CA LEU A 510 -8.31 -30.96 4.03
C LEU A 510 -7.96 -29.68 3.25
N ASN A 511 -8.91 -28.76 3.05
CA ASN A 511 -8.58 -27.47 2.44
C ASN A 511 -7.93 -26.51 3.43
N SER A 512 -7.21 -25.51 2.90
CA SER A 512 -6.76 -24.36 3.66
C SER A 512 -7.90 -23.68 4.40
N GLY A 513 -7.79 -23.59 5.73
CA GLY A 513 -8.77 -22.93 6.59
C GLY A 513 -9.95 -23.79 7.03
N ASP A 514 -10.04 -25.04 6.55
CA ASP A 514 -10.98 -26.00 7.13
C ASP A 514 -10.54 -26.36 8.57
N GLY A 515 -11.51 -26.74 9.40
CA GLY A 515 -11.25 -27.18 10.78
C GLY A 515 -10.49 -28.50 10.79
N TYR A 516 -9.54 -28.64 11.71
CA TYR A 516 -8.75 -29.85 11.89
C TYR A 516 -8.96 -30.43 13.30
N ARG A 517 -8.71 -31.73 13.44
CA ARG A 517 -8.69 -32.39 14.74
C ARG A 517 -7.42 -32.00 15.49
N HIS A 518 -7.54 -31.82 16.80
CA HIS A 518 -6.42 -31.48 17.66
C HIS A 518 -6.45 -32.36 18.90
N LYS A 519 -5.28 -32.64 19.46
CA LYS A 519 -5.14 -33.40 20.70
C LYS A 519 -4.93 -32.42 21.85
N VAL A 520 -5.70 -32.57 22.91
CA VAL A 520 -5.54 -31.79 24.14
C VAL A 520 -4.96 -32.71 25.22
N VAL A 521 -3.77 -32.39 25.71
CA VAL A 521 -3.17 -33.06 26.86
C VAL A 521 -3.32 -32.14 28.06
N HIS A 522 -4.05 -32.61 29.07
CA HIS A 522 -4.28 -31.86 30.31
C HIS A 522 -3.14 -32.10 31.31
N GLN A 523 -2.52 -31.04 31.83
CA GLN A 523 -1.37 -31.17 32.73
C GLN A 523 -1.71 -31.06 34.23
N CYS A 524 -2.94 -30.70 34.64
CA CYS A 524 -3.25 -30.52 36.09
C CYS A 524 -4.74 -30.58 36.48
N HIS A 525 -5.19 -31.68 37.10
CA HIS A 525 -6.55 -31.83 37.65
C HIS A 525 -6.83 -30.99 38.92
N LYS A 526 -5.82 -30.33 39.50
CA LYS A 526 -5.94 -29.63 40.80
C LYS A 526 -6.82 -28.36 40.74
N HIS A 527 -7.09 -27.86 39.54
CA HIS A 527 -7.92 -26.69 39.29
C HIS A 527 -9.27 -27.02 38.63
N CYS A 528 -9.52 -28.32 38.39
CA CYS A 528 -10.80 -28.82 37.89
C CYS A 528 -11.77 -29.01 39.06
N LYS A 529 -12.84 -28.22 39.10
CA LYS A 529 -13.91 -28.30 40.11
C LYS A 529 -15.07 -29.23 39.70
N ASP A 530 -14.95 -29.89 38.57
CA ASP A 530 -15.99 -30.77 38.05
C ASP A 530 -15.75 -32.20 38.57
N PRO A 531 -16.76 -32.86 39.17
CA PRO A 531 -16.61 -34.19 39.78
C PRO A 531 -16.31 -35.32 38.78
N VAL A 532 -16.41 -35.10 37.48
CA VAL A 532 -16.11 -36.12 36.45
C VAL A 532 -14.73 -35.86 35.85
N PRO A 533 -13.71 -36.69 36.13
CA PRO A 533 -12.39 -36.56 35.51
C PRO A 533 -12.47 -36.87 34.01
N SER A 534 -12.05 -35.93 33.15
CA SER A 534 -11.81 -36.21 31.73
C SER A 534 -10.56 -37.07 31.63
N THR A 535 -10.75 -38.37 31.38
CA THR A 535 -9.68 -39.37 31.24
C THR A 535 -9.05 -39.37 29.85
N THR A 536 -9.74 -38.83 28.85
CA THR A 536 -9.37 -38.94 27.44
C THR A 536 -8.82 -37.66 26.81
N GLY A 537 -8.87 -36.51 27.49
CA GLY A 537 -8.43 -35.24 26.88
C GLY A 537 -9.28 -34.81 25.68
N ASP A 538 -10.46 -35.41 25.52
CA ASP A 538 -11.39 -35.08 24.44
C ASP A 538 -12.00 -33.68 24.63
N ASP A 539 -12.48 -33.10 23.53
CA ASP A 539 -13.19 -31.81 23.45
C ASP A 539 -14.57 -31.78 24.16
N ILE A 540 -14.78 -32.66 25.15
CA ILE A 540 -16.03 -32.81 25.87
C ILE A 540 -15.74 -32.70 27.37
N GLY A 541 -16.04 -31.53 27.96
CA GLY A 541 -15.97 -31.31 29.41
C GLY A 541 -15.38 -29.97 29.86
N HIS A 542 -15.34 -29.75 31.18
CA HIS A 542 -14.87 -28.52 31.84
C HIS A 542 -13.38 -28.19 31.59
N CYS A 543 -12.56 -29.17 31.20
CA CYS A 543 -11.13 -29.01 30.95
C CYS A 543 -10.83 -27.99 29.84
N GLN A 544 -11.74 -27.75 28.88
CA GLN A 544 -11.54 -26.79 27.76
C GLN A 544 -11.23 -25.35 28.21
N LYS A 545 -11.73 -24.92 29.37
CA LYS A 545 -11.56 -23.54 29.85
C LYS A 545 -10.17 -23.27 30.43
N CYS A 546 -9.36 -24.32 30.68
CA CYS A 546 -8.04 -24.23 31.31
C CYS A 546 -6.92 -23.90 30.30
N LYS A 547 -6.98 -22.75 29.63
CA LYS A 547 -5.97 -22.32 28.64
C LYS A 547 -4.51 -22.28 29.15
N LYS A 548 -4.31 -22.19 30.46
CA LYS A 548 -2.97 -22.13 31.10
C LYS A 548 -2.34 -23.50 31.31
N PHE A 549 -3.13 -24.56 31.47
CA PHE A 549 -2.67 -25.90 31.87
C PHE A 549 -2.96 -26.98 30.83
N ASN A 550 -3.59 -26.62 29.71
CA ASN A 550 -3.79 -27.51 28.59
C ASN A 550 -2.70 -27.28 27.56
N GLU A 551 -2.05 -28.37 27.14
CA GLU A 551 -1.21 -28.39 25.98
C GLU A 551 -2.04 -28.87 24.79
N THR A 552 -2.19 -28.03 23.77
CA THR A 552 -2.93 -28.36 22.57
C THR A 552 -1.96 -28.59 21.42
N ASP A 553 -2.03 -29.79 20.84
CA ASP A 553 -1.34 -30.14 19.61
C ASP A 553 -2.34 -30.18 18.46
N LYS A 554 -2.20 -29.21 17.57
CA LYS A 554 -3.06 -29.03 16.40
C LYS A 554 -2.57 -29.80 15.18
N ALA A 555 -1.38 -30.38 15.24
CA ALA A 555 -0.82 -31.25 14.20
C ALA A 555 -0.89 -32.72 14.61
N ALA A 556 -1.72 -33.05 15.60
CA ALA A 556 -1.92 -34.42 16.00
C ALA A 556 -2.40 -35.25 14.81
N ASP A 557 -1.73 -36.37 14.53
CA ASP A 557 -2.01 -37.30 13.43
C ASP A 557 -3.30 -38.10 13.69
N LEU A 558 -4.43 -37.40 13.85
CA LEU A 558 -5.74 -37.96 14.13
C LEU A 558 -6.54 -38.16 12.84
N PRO A 559 -7.23 -39.30 12.66
CA PRO A 559 -8.01 -39.58 11.46
C PRO A 559 -9.06 -38.50 11.21
N HIS A 560 -9.04 -37.85 10.04
CA HIS A 560 -10.04 -36.87 9.62
C HIS A 560 -10.72 -37.27 8.31
N PRO A 561 -11.65 -38.25 8.35
CA PRO A 561 -12.25 -38.81 7.14
C PRO A 561 -13.06 -37.73 6.43
N SER A 562 -12.71 -37.48 5.18
CA SER A 562 -13.23 -36.40 4.35
C SER A 562 -13.70 -36.99 3.03
N ILE A 563 -14.89 -36.57 2.59
CA ILE A 563 -15.49 -37.08 1.35
C ILE A 563 -14.81 -36.39 0.15
N ALA A 564 -14.43 -37.18 -0.86
CA ALA A 564 -13.95 -36.67 -2.14
C ALA A 564 -15.09 -36.03 -2.93
N ILE A 565 -15.32 -34.74 -2.68
CA ILE A 565 -16.30 -33.94 -3.42
C ILE A 565 -15.54 -33.02 -4.37
N LYS A 566 -15.99 -32.96 -5.63
CA LYS A 566 -15.47 -31.98 -6.58
C LYS A 566 -15.98 -30.60 -6.18
N TYR A 567 -15.14 -29.80 -5.54
CA TYR A 567 -15.54 -28.48 -5.05
C TYR A 567 -15.61 -27.47 -6.20
N LYS A 568 -16.75 -26.77 -6.32
CA LYS A 568 -16.86 -25.51 -7.07
C LYS A 568 -17.02 -24.34 -6.09
N ARG A 569 -15.98 -24.02 -5.32
CA ARG A 569 -15.99 -22.83 -4.46
C ARG A 569 -15.48 -21.61 -5.22
N SER A 570 -16.16 -20.48 -5.03
CA SER A 570 -15.68 -19.19 -5.51
C SER A 570 -14.39 -18.84 -4.78
N LEU A 571 -13.38 -18.36 -5.51
CA LEU A 571 -12.12 -17.89 -4.94
C LEU A 571 -12.33 -16.76 -3.91
N LEU A 572 -13.40 -15.97 -4.07
CA LEU A 572 -13.80 -14.94 -3.11
C LEU A 572 -14.06 -15.45 -1.69
N SER A 573 -14.53 -16.69 -1.51
CA SER A 573 -14.82 -17.20 -0.15
C SER A 573 -13.54 -17.45 0.65
N ASN A 574 -12.41 -17.75 -0.02
CA ASN A 574 -11.15 -18.12 0.63
C ASN A 574 -10.04 -17.06 0.53
N LEU A 575 -10.05 -16.20 -0.49
CA LEU A 575 -9.24 -14.97 -0.51
C LEU A 575 -9.59 -14.05 0.68
N GLY A 576 -10.77 -14.26 1.27
CA GLY A 576 -11.21 -13.63 2.52
C GLY A 576 -11.54 -12.15 2.34
N SER A 577 -11.37 -11.38 3.41
CA SER A 577 -11.65 -9.94 3.45
C SER A 577 -10.80 -9.14 2.46
N THR A 578 -9.57 -9.57 2.16
CA THR A 578 -8.62 -8.77 1.37
C THR A 578 -9.05 -8.55 -0.09
N ALA A 579 -9.59 -9.56 -0.76
CA ALA A 579 -10.11 -9.42 -2.12
C ALA A 579 -11.39 -8.56 -2.15
N ILE A 580 -12.28 -8.72 -1.17
CA ILE A 580 -13.50 -7.91 -1.03
C ILE A 580 -13.14 -6.45 -0.77
N THR A 581 -12.23 -6.19 0.18
CA THR A 581 -11.72 -4.85 0.49
C THR A 581 -11.11 -4.20 -0.75
N GLN A 582 -10.26 -4.93 -1.50
CA GLN A 582 -9.69 -4.41 -2.74
C GLN A 582 -10.79 -4.07 -3.75
N MET A 583 -11.81 -4.92 -3.92
CA MET A 583 -12.89 -4.68 -4.87
C MET A 583 -13.73 -3.46 -4.49
N ILE A 584 -14.06 -3.31 -3.21
CA ILE A 584 -14.82 -2.15 -2.71
C ILE A 584 -14.02 -0.86 -2.94
N ILE A 585 -12.73 -0.84 -2.60
CA ILE A 585 -11.90 0.35 -2.78
C ILE A 585 -11.71 0.67 -4.26
N LEU A 586 -11.42 -0.33 -5.11
CA LEU A 586 -11.32 -0.14 -6.56
C LEU A 586 -12.62 0.40 -7.15
N MET A 587 -13.76 -0.16 -6.76
CA MET A 587 -15.06 0.28 -7.21
C MET A 587 -15.35 1.74 -6.79
N PHE A 588 -15.06 2.09 -5.53
CA PHE A 588 -15.17 3.45 -5.03
C PHE A 588 -14.26 4.42 -5.80
N CYS A 589 -12.98 4.09 -6.00
CA CYS A 589 -12.05 4.90 -6.77
C CYS A 589 -12.48 5.05 -8.22
N SER A 590 -12.97 3.97 -8.85
CA SER A 590 -13.51 3.98 -10.21
C SER A 590 -14.72 4.91 -10.33
N PHE A 591 -15.67 4.85 -9.39
CA PHE A 591 -16.84 5.75 -9.39
C PHE A 591 -16.45 7.20 -9.13
N ALA A 592 -15.52 7.46 -8.21
CA ALA A 592 -15.03 8.81 -7.95
C ALA A 592 -14.36 9.42 -9.19
N MET A 593 -13.45 8.68 -9.84
CA MET A 593 -12.78 9.18 -11.05
C MET A 593 -13.72 9.29 -12.25
N LEU A 594 -14.70 8.39 -12.37
CA LEU A 594 -15.77 8.51 -13.37
C LEU A 594 -16.60 9.77 -13.13
N GLY A 595 -16.98 10.06 -11.88
CA GLY A 595 -17.70 11.27 -11.51
C GLY A 595 -16.94 12.55 -11.88
N VAL A 596 -15.65 12.62 -11.52
CA VAL A 596 -14.78 13.74 -11.91
C VAL A 596 -14.65 13.85 -13.43
N SER A 597 -14.50 12.73 -14.13
CA SER A 597 -14.39 12.71 -15.59
C SER A 597 -15.66 13.22 -16.26
N ILE A 598 -16.84 12.76 -15.82
CA ILE A 598 -18.13 13.23 -16.32
C ILE A 598 -18.29 14.73 -16.05
N MET A 599 -17.95 15.21 -14.86
CA MET A 599 -17.98 16.63 -14.51
C MET A 599 -17.09 17.47 -15.44
N LEU A 600 -15.86 17.03 -15.71
CA LEU A 600 -14.97 17.74 -16.64
C LEU A 600 -15.52 17.72 -18.07
N ILE A 601 -16.05 16.59 -18.53
CA ILE A 601 -16.66 16.47 -19.87
C ILE A 601 -17.87 17.41 -20.00
N THR A 602 -18.75 17.48 -18.99
CA THR A 602 -19.92 18.38 -19.05
C THR A 602 -19.50 19.84 -19.08
N LEU A 603 -18.48 20.23 -18.31
CA LEU A 603 -17.92 21.59 -18.36
C LEU A 603 -17.28 21.89 -19.73
N MET A 604 -16.56 20.93 -20.31
CA MET A 604 -15.98 21.08 -21.66
C MET A 604 -17.06 21.23 -22.74
N VAL A 605 -18.14 20.45 -22.66
CA VAL A 605 -19.29 20.57 -23.59
C VAL A 605 -19.99 21.92 -23.42
N SER A 606 -20.19 22.38 -22.18
CA SER A 606 -20.75 23.71 -21.91
C SER A 606 -19.90 24.81 -22.54
N LYS A 607 -18.59 24.80 -22.29
CA LYS A 607 -17.66 25.78 -22.87
C LYS A 607 -17.61 25.74 -24.40
N THR A 608 -17.69 24.55 -24.99
CA THR A 608 -17.75 24.40 -26.45
C THR A 608 -19.06 24.97 -27.01
N THR A 609 -20.17 24.75 -26.31
CA THR A 609 -21.49 25.28 -26.70
C THR A 609 -21.50 26.80 -26.61
N ASP A 610 -20.95 27.38 -25.54
CA ASP A 610 -20.81 28.83 -25.37
C ASP A 610 -19.94 29.42 -26.49
N TYR A 611 -18.76 28.84 -26.74
CA TYR A 611 -17.87 29.29 -27.82
C TYR A 611 -18.57 29.28 -29.18
N ASN A 612 -19.28 28.20 -29.51
CA ASN A 612 -20.03 28.14 -30.77
C ASN A 612 -21.19 29.14 -30.80
N HIS A 613 -21.86 29.38 -29.69
CA HIS A 613 -22.96 30.35 -29.63
C HIS A 613 -22.48 31.79 -29.81
N TYR A 614 -21.41 32.21 -29.13
CA TYR A 614 -20.93 33.58 -29.18
C TYR A 614 -20.04 33.87 -30.40
N CYS A 615 -19.22 32.91 -30.83
CA CYS A 615 -18.25 33.15 -31.91
C CYS A 615 -18.76 32.79 -33.31
N HIS A 616 -19.84 32.01 -33.45
CA HIS A 616 -20.42 31.67 -34.77
C HIS A 616 -21.77 32.33 -35.06
N ASN A 617 -22.34 33.08 -34.11
CA ASN A 617 -23.62 33.75 -34.33
C ASN A 617 -23.41 35.16 -34.93
N PRO A 618 -23.95 35.46 -36.13
CA PRO A 618 -23.79 36.77 -36.77
C PRO A 618 -24.46 37.92 -36.00
N ASP A 619 -25.41 37.63 -35.10
CA ASP A 619 -26.10 38.65 -34.30
C ASP A 619 -25.24 39.18 -33.13
N TYR A 620 -24.18 38.46 -32.75
CA TYR A 620 -23.25 38.87 -31.70
C TYR A 620 -21.99 39.44 -32.32
N ASN A 621 -21.46 40.52 -31.74
CA ASN A 621 -20.20 41.09 -32.18
C ASN A 621 -19.03 40.22 -31.65
N PRO A 622 -18.32 39.45 -32.51
CA PRO A 622 -17.24 38.58 -32.06
C PRO A 622 -16.09 39.38 -31.42
N SER A 623 -15.93 40.65 -31.81
CA SER A 623 -14.91 41.53 -31.23
C SER A 623 -15.20 41.97 -29.79
N ALA A 624 -16.39 41.68 -29.26
CA ALA A 624 -16.73 41.93 -27.87
C ALA A 624 -16.30 40.78 -26.93
N TYR A 625 -15.93 39.61 -27.48
CA TYR A 625 -15.50 38.44 -26.73
C TYR A 625 -14.08 38.06 -27.11
N SER A 626 -13.10 38.37 -26.26
CA SER A 626 -11.69 38.03 -26.45
C SER A 626 -11.42 36.53 -26.61
N GLU A 627 -12.33 35.66 -26.15
CA GLU A 627 -12.24 34.21 -26.35
C GLU A 627 -12.44 33.80 -27.84
N CYS A 628 -13.09 34.63 -28.66
CA CYS A 628 -13.31 34.37 -30.09
C CYS A 628 -12.08 34.65 -30.97
N ASP A 629 -11.07 35.33 -30.44
CA ASP A 629 -9.82 35.60 -31.16
C ASP A 629 -8.91 34.37 -31.28
N ILE A 630 -9.20 33.31 -30.51
CA ILE A 630 -8.44 32.06 -30.48
C ILE A 630 -9.31 30.88 -30.89
N SER A 631 -8.67 29.82 -31.41
CA SER A 631 -9.38 28.60 -31.82
C SER A 631 -10.01 27.86 -30.63
N LEU A 632 -11.14 27.16 -30.85
CA LEU A 632 -11.79 26.32 -29.84
C LEU A 632 -10.83 25.37 -29.12
N SER A 633 -9.89 24.76 -29.85
CA SER A 633 -8.89 23.86 -29.27
C SER A 633 -7.99 24.58 -28.25
N GLN A 634 -7.67 25.84 -28.50
CA GLN A 634 -6.82 26.64 -27.63
C GLN A 634 -7.61 27.14 -26.41
N THR A 635 -8.88 27.51 -26.59
CA THR A 635 -9.80 27.86 -25.49
C THR A 635 -9.98 26.68 -24.53
N LEU A 636 -10.20 25.47 -25.07
CA LEU A 636 -10.31 24.25 -24.27
C LEU A 636 -8.99 23.91 -23.56
N LYS A 637 -7.84 24.07 -24.25
CA LYS A 637 -6.52 23.88 -23.64
C LYS A 637 -6.29 24.81 -22.45
N GLN A 638 -6.66 26.09 -22.57
CA GLN A 638 -6.51 27.07 -21.50
C GLN A 638 -7.46 26.83 -20.32
N SER A 639 -8.64 26.26 -20.56
CA SER A 639 -9.68 26.04 -19.54
C SER A 639 -9.55 24.71 -18.79
N PHE A 640 -9.12 23.64 -19.46
CA PHE A 640 -9.14 22.27 -18.91
C PHE A 640 -7.80 21.53 -18.99
N GLY A 641 -6.81 22.11 -19.68
CA GLY A 641 -5.57 21.43 -20.00
C GLY A 641 -5.77 20.35 -21.06
N THR A 642 -4.67 19.78 -21.55
CA THR A 642 -4.68 18.69 -22.55
C THR A 642 -4.01 17.45 -21.99
N TRP A 643 -2.80 17.11 -22.45
CA TRP A 643 -2.09 15.86 -22.12
C TRP A 643 -1.29 15.87 -20.81
N GLY A 644 -1.44 16.91 -19.98
CA GLY A 644 -0.56 17.12 -18.82
C GLY A 644 0.66 17.95 -19.20
N GLY A 645 1.66 17.97 -18.33
CA GLY A 645 2.84 18.82 -18.51
C GLY A 645 2.64 20.28 -18.13
N PHE A 646 3.76 20.98 -18.00
CA PHE A 646 3.82 22.33 -17.45
C PHE A 646 3.20 23.39 -18.36
N SER A 647 3.20 23.22 -19.69
CA SER A 647 2.63 24.19 -20.64
C SER A 647 1.16 23.96 -20.98
N SER A 648 0.64 22.80 -20.56
CA SER A 648 -0.62 22.25 -21.04
C SER A 648 -1.55 21.80 -19.92
N SER A 649 -1.24 22.19 -18.68
CA SER A 649 -2.07 21.98 -17.48
C SER A 649 -2.64 23.31 -16.97
N VAL A 650 -3.74 23.23 -16.25
CA VAL A 650 -4.47 24.40 -15.72
C VAL A 650 -4.30 24.49 -14.22
N THR A 651 -4.13 25.70 -13.72
CA THR A 651 -4.01 25.97 -12.28
C THR A 651 -5.30 25.65 -11.54
N LEU A 652 -5.22 24.74 -10.58
CA LEU A 652 -6.30 24.37 -9.67
C LEU A 652 -6.29 25.27 -8.42
N ALA A 653 -5.11 25.46 -7.83
CA ALA A 653 -4.96 26.27 -6.61
C ALA A 653 -3.53 26.83 -6.51
N SER A 654 -3.41 28.04 -5.94
CA SER A 654 -2.15 28.65 -5.53
C SER A 654 -1.98 28.55 -4.02
N LEU A 655 -0.79 28.23 -3.56
CA LEU A 655 -0.47 28.16 -2.13
C LEU A 655 0.27 29.43 -1.67
N PRO A 656 0.22 29.79 -0.37
CA PRO A 656 0.93 30.96 0.15
C PRO A 656 2.43 30.91 -0.19
N SER A 657 3.00 32.07 -0.54
CA SER A 657 4.43 32.18 -0.88
C SER A 657 5.33 31.87 0.32
N ASP A 658 6.55 31.43 0.03
CA ASP A 658 7.68 31.35 0.97
C ASP A 658 7.38 30.53 2.23
N LYS A 659 6.67 29.42 2.07
CA LYS A 659 6.43 28.47 3.15
C LYS A 659 6.81 27.07 2.74
N ILE A 660 7.69 26.44 3.52
CA ILE A 660 8.01 25.01 3.40
C ILE A 660 6.74 24.15 3.55
N SER A 661 5.76 24.59 4.36
CA SER A 661 4.48 23.90 4.48
C SER A 661 3.68 23.92 3.18
N SER A 662 3.71 25.01 2.41
CA SER A 662 3.09 25.09 1.08
C SER A 662 3.71 24.05 0.14
N GLU A 663 5.03 23.92 0.14
CA GLU A 663 5.73 22.90 -0.65
C GLU A 663 5.27 21.48 -0.31
N LEU A 664 5.23 21.13 1.00
CA LEU A 664 4.80 19.80 1.44
C LEU A 664 3.33 19.52 1.10
N ILE A 665 2.45 20.51 1.24
CA ILE A 665 1.03 20.40 0.88
C ILE A 665 0.87 20.21 -0.63
N ALA A 666 1.61 20.97 -1.43
CA ALA A 666 1.60 20.84 -2.88
C ALA A 666 1.92 19.39 -3.29
N PHE A 667 3.00 18.83 -2.74
CA PHE A 667 3.43 17.47 -3.06
C PHE A 667 2.46 16.41 -2.55
N ALA A 668 1.83 16.64 -1.39
CA ALA A 668 0.79 15.76 -0.88
C ALA A 668 -0.42 15.66 -1.81
N ILE A 669 -0.83 16.80 -2.36
CA ILE A 669 -1.97 16.87 -3.27
C ILE A 669 -1.61 16.23 -4.62
N SER A 670 -0.45 16.56 -5.22
CA SER A 670 -0.07 16.02 -6.53
C SER A 670 0.22 14.52 -6.50
N ASN A 671 0.88 14.02 -5.46
CA ASN A 671 1.27 12.61 -5.39
C ASN A 671 0.25 11.74 -4.64
N GLY A 672 -0.81 12.33 -4.07
CA GLY A 672 -1.79 11.60 -3.26
C GLY A 672 -2.49 10.47 -4.04
N ALA A 673 -2.88 10.73 -5.29
CA ALA A 673 -3.53 9.73 -6.14
C ALA A 673 -2.57 8.57 -6.49
N GLN A 674 -1.31 8.88 -6.80
CA GLN A 674 -0.26 7.89 -7.08
C GLN A 674 0.03 7.01 -5.86
N PHE A 675 0.10 7.61 -4.67
CA PHE A 675 0.28 6.88 -3.42
C PHE A 675 -0.89 5.92 -3.14
N LEU A 676 -2.14 6.39 -3.30
CA LEU A 676 -3.32 5.55 -3.13
C LEU A 676 -3.32 4.37 -4.11
N PHE A 677 -2.97 4.63 -5.38
CA PHE A 677 -2.85 3.58 -6.39
C PHE A 677 -1.74 2.57 -6.07
N SER A 678 -0.60 3.00 -5.51
CA SER A 678 0.46 2.09 -5.05
C SER A 678 -0.05 1.10 -3.98
N LEU A 679 -0.91 1.53 -3.05
CA LEU A 679 -1.50 0.64 -2.05
C LEU A 679 -2.44 -0.39 -2.69
N LEU A 680 -3.27 0.04 -3.64
CA LEU A 680 -4.15 -0.84 -4.41
C LEU A 680 -3.35 -1.86 -5.22
N TYR A 681 -2.23 -1.44 -5.81
CA TYR A 681 -1.32 -2.30 -6.55
C TYR A 681 -0.69 -3.39 -5.66
N LEU A 682 -0.30 -3.07 -4.42
CA LEU A 682 0.22 -4.07 -3.47
C LEU A 682 -0.83 -5.10 -3.05
N LEU A 683 -2.08 -4.67 -2.84
CA LEU A 683 -3.20 -5.59 -2.59
C LEU A 683 -3.48 -6.49 -3.80
N LEU A 684 -3.44 -5.89 -4.99
CA LEU A 684 -3.64 -6.59 -6.25
C LEU A 684 -2.58 -7.67 -6.47
N ILE A 685 -1.29 -7.33 -6.35
CA ILE A 685 -0.22 -8.30 -6.57
C ILE A 685 -0.30 -9.44 -5.55
N TYR A 686 -0.69 -9.16 -4.30
CA TYR A 686 -0.92 -10.19 -3.29
C TYR A 686 -2.05 -11.16 -3.68
N ASN A 687 -3.22 -10.64 -4.09
CA ASN A 687 -4.36 -11.47 -4.46
C ASN A 687 -4.11 -12.27 -5.76
N ILE A 688 -3.48 -11.65 -6.76
CA ILE A 688 -3.10 -12.35 -8.01
C ILE A 688 -2.03 -13.41 -7.73
N THR A 689 -1.14 -13.20 -6.75
CA THR A 689 -0.18 -14.22 -6.31
C THR A 689 -0.90 -15.44 -5.74
N LEU A 690 -1.90 -15.23 -4.88
CA LEU A 690 -2.73 -16.33 -4.34
C LEU A 690 -3.44 -17.10 -5.44
N ILE A 691 -4.08 -16.41 -6.39
CA ILE A 691 -4.78 -17.03 -7.53
C ILE A 691 -3.79 -17.83 -8.41
N SER A 692 -2.62 -17.26 -8.70
CA SER A 692 -1.61 -17.91 -9.53
C SER A 692 -1.06 -19.18 -8.88
N MET A 693 -0.80 -19.13 -7.56
CA MET A 693 -0.40 -20.31 -6.80
C MET A 693 -1.48 -21.39 -6.80
N GLU A 694 -2.73 -21.02 -6.59
CA GLU A 694 -3.85 -21.94 -6.55
C GLU A 694 -4.13 -22.58 -7.92
N HIS A 695 -3.98 -21.80 -9.00
CA HIS A 695 -4.06 -22.31 -10.36
C HIS A 695 -2.96 -23.34 -10.64
N GLU A 696 -1.69 -23.02 -10.32
CA GLU A 696 -0.57 -23.93 -10.50
C GLU A 696 -0.74 -25.21 -9.67
N TRP A 697 -1.14 -25.06 -8.40
CA TRP A 697 -1.48 -26.17 -7.51
C TRP A 697 -2.58 -27.07 -8.11
N GLY A 698 -3.61 -26.49 -8.74
CA GLY A 698 -4.64 -27.20 -9.54
C GLY A 698 -4.11 -28.13 -10.60
N THR A 699 -3.09 -27.68 -11.31
CA THR A 699 -2.61 -28.45 -12.45
C THR A 699 -1.88 -29.74 -12.08
N PHE A 700 -1.48 -29.93 -10.82
CA PHE A 700 -0.90 -31.20 -10.37
C PHE A 700 -1.89 -32.36 -10.33
N GLU A 701 -3.20 -32.11 -10.31
CA GLU A 701 -4.21 -33.17 -10.41
C GLU A 701 -4.26 -33.74 -11.84
N SER A 702 -4.20 -32.87 -12.85
CA SER A 702 -4.34 -33.26 -14.25
C SER A 702 -3.04 -33.68 -14.92
N GLU A 703 -1.92 -33.09 -14.51
CA GLU A 703 -0.63 -33.21 -15.19
C GLU A 703 0.50 -33.41 -14.19
N ARG A 704 1.47 -34.23 -14.57
CA ARG A 704 2.73 -34.36 -13.83
C ARG A 704 3.62 -33.14 -14.05
N LYS A 705 4.08 -32.52 -12.96
CA LYS A 705 4.90 -31.29 -13.01
C LYS A 705 6.02 -31.28 -12.00
N ARG A 706 7.06 -30.51 -12.31
CA ARG A 706 8.19 -30.27 -11.41
C ARG A 706 7.84 -29.16 -10.41
N PRO A 707 7.90 -29.40 -9.10
CA PRO A 707 7.60 -28.35 -8.13
C PRO A 707 8.67 -27.26 -8.17
N ARG A 708 8.24 -26.01 -7.97
CA ARG A 708 9.14 -24.85 -7.91
C ARG A 708 9.80 -24.76 -6.55
N ALA A 709 11.12 -24.87 -6.51
CA ALA A 709 11.89 -24.83 -5.28
C ALA A 709 13.02 -23.78 -5.33
N THR A 710 13.20 -23.11 -4.20
CA THR A 710 14.25 -22.11 -3.93
C THR A 710 15.27 -22.61 -2.89
N ILE A 711 14.93 -23.65 -2.12
CA ILE A 711 15.82 -24.28 -1.14
C ILE A 711 16.64 -25.44 -1.70
N VAL A 712 16.29 -26.00 -2.86
CA VAL A 712 17.00 -27.12 -3.52
C VAL A 712 17.17 -26.85 -5.02
N SER A 713 18.16 -27.49 -5.65
CA SER A 713 18.40 -27.40 -7.09
C SER A 713 18.60 -28.79 -7.68
N GLY A 714 18.04 -29.06 -8.85
CA GLY A 714 18.23 -30.34 -9.53
C GLY A 714 17.28 -30.52 -10.70
N THR A 715 17.43 -31.62 -11.44
CA THR A 715 16.52 -31.97 -12.56
C THR A 715 15.06 -32.16 -12.16
N PRO A 716 14.69 -32.61 -10.94
CA PRO A 716 13.29 -32.74 -10.53
C PRO A 716 12.58 -31.42 -10.20
N PHE A 717 13.31 -30.30 -10.08
CA PHE A 717 12.79 -29.02 -9.62
C PHE A 717 12.88 -27.94 -10.71
N GLU A 718 11.97 -26.98 -10.66
CA GLU A 718 11.92 -25.88 -11.63
C GLU A 718 12.35 -24.53 -11.01
N GLN A 719 13.06 -23.72 -11.79
CA GLN A 719 13.45 -22.34 -11.44
C GLN A 719 12.99 -21.36 -12.55
N SER A 720 11.69 -21.32 -12.82
CA SER A 720 11.16 -20.60 -13.99
C SER A 720 10.96 -19.10 -13.81
N TYR A 721 10.67 -18.62 -12.59
CA TYR A 721 10.49 -17.19 -12.33
C TYR A 721 10.78 -16.81 -10.87
N PHE A 722 10.94 -15.50 -10.63
CA PHE A 722 11.62 -14.89 -9.48
C PHE A 722 11.15 -15.38 -8.11
N LEU A 723 9.83 -15.43 -7.85
CA LEU A 723 9.26 -15.99 -6.61
C LEU A 723 7.91 -16.67 -6.87
N GLN A 724 6.87 -15.97 -7.34
CA GLN A 724 5.52 -16.56 -7.39
C GLN A 724 4.56 -16.12 -8.48
N LEU A 725 4.73 -14.91 -9.03
CA LEU A 725 4.02 -14.56 -10.24
C LEU A 725 4.81 -15.01 -11.47
N PRO A 726 4.17 -15.73 -12.43
CA PRO A 726 4.74 -15.94 -13.74
C PRO A 726 5.10 -14.60 -14.41
N SER A 727 6.23 -14.55 -15.13
CA SER A 727 6.66 -13.33 -15.83
C SER A 727 5.61 -12.81 -16.82
N LYS A 728 4.83 -13.71 -17.43
CA LYS A 728 3.70 -13.40 -18.32
C LYS A 728 2.58 -12.60 -17.65
N ILE A 729 2.46 -12.67 -16.32
CA ILE A 729 1.49 -11.90 -15.54
C ILE A 729 2.18 -10.69 -14.89
N LEU A 730 3.40 -10.89 -14.37
CA LEU A 730 4.13 -9.84 -13.65
C LEU A 730 4.48 -8.66 -14.56
N LEU A 731 5.00 -8.93 -15.76
CA LEU A 731 5.46 -7.87 -16.66
C LEU A 731 4.31 -6.99 -17.15
N PRO A 732 3.17 -7.52 -17.66
CA PRO A 732 2.02 -6.68 -18.00
C PRO A 732 1.49 -5.89 -16.80
N LEU A 733 1.47 -6.49 -15.62
CA LEU A 733 1.00 -5.83 -14.41
C LEU A 733 1.93 -4.67 -14.00
N MET A 734 3.25 -4.84 -14.13
CA MET A 734 4.22 -3.77 -13.89
C MET A 734 4.13 -2.67 -14.95
N ILE A 735 3.95 -3.02 -16.22
CA ILE A 735 3.77 -2.04 -17.31
C ILE A 735 2.50 -1.21 -17.05
N PHE A 736 1.39 -1.87 -16.72
CA PHE A 736 0.14 -1.20 -16.36
C PHE A 736 0.33 -0.28 -15.16
N ALA A 737 1.00 -0.76 -14.10
CA ALA A 737 1.25 0.05 -12.91
C ALA A 737 2.14 1.27 -13.20
N ALA A 738 3.18 1.12 -14.02
CA ALA A 738 4.03 2.23 -14.43
C ALA A 738 3.27 3.25 -15.29
N ALA A 739 2.43 2.78 -16.23
CA ALA A 739 1.58 3.64 -17.06
C ALA A 739 0.56 4.40 -16.22
N MET A 740 -0.11 3.74 -15.28
CA MET A 740 -1.05 4.38 -14.35
C MET A 740 -0.35 5.42 -13.47
N HIS A 741 0.82 5.12 -12.90
CA HIS A 741 1.57 6.10 -12.12
C HIS A 741 1.95 7.30 -12.96
N TRP A 742 2.45 7.09 -14.18
CA TRP A 742 2.79 8.18 -15.08
C TRP A 742 1.57 9.06 -15.39
N LEU A 743 0.46 8.46 -15.82
CA LEU A 743 -0.78 9.20 -16.12
C LEU A 743 -1.31 9.97 -14.92
N LEU A 744 -1.31 9.37 -13.72
CA LEU A 744 -1.74 10.08 -12.51
C LEU A 744 -0.81 11.26 -12.16
N GLY A 745 0.48 11.17 -12.48
CA GLY A 745 1.44 12.27 -12.31
C GLY A 745 1.24 13.41 -13.30
N GLU A 746 0.78 13.10 -14.51
CA GLU A 746 0.37 14.11 -15.51
C GLU A 746 -1.04 14.66 -15.23
N SER A 747 -1.91 13.90 -14.55
CA SER A 747 -3.27 14.32 -14.19
C SER A 747 -3.27 15.43 -13.15
N ILE A 748 -2.44 15.33 -12.11
CA ILE A 748 -2.30 16.34 -11.05
C ILE A 748 -0.81 16.58 -10.80
N ALA A 749 -0.33 17.74 -11.22
CA ALA A 749 1.07 18.11 -11.13
C ALA A 749 1.25 19.38 -10.30
N THR A 750 2.47 19.59 -9.81
CA THR A 750 2.85 20.84 -9.14
C THR A 750 3.95 21.55 -9.90
N PHE A 751 3.88 22.87 -9.91
CA PHE A 751 4.95 23.71 -10.39
C PHE A 751 5.19 24.88 -9.45
N GLU A 752 6.38 25.48 -9.57
CA GLU A 752 6.77 26.65 -8.79
C GLU A 752 6.94 27.86 -9.72
N SER A 753 6.50 29.03 -9.28
CA SER A 753 6.93 30.30 -9.87
C SER A 753 7.95 30.96 -8.94
N ILE A 754 9.09 31.33 -9.50
CA ILE A 754 10.19 31.94 -8.76
C ILE A 754 10.34 33.36 -9.24
N TYR A 755 10.09 34.30 -8.35
CA TYR A 755 10.27 35.72 -8.56
C TYR A 755 11.62 36.09 -7.98
N THR A 756 12.51 36.66 -8.78
CA THR A 756 13.87 36.95 -8.32
C THR A 756 14.32 38.33 -8.75
N ASP A 757 14.99 38.98 -7.81
CA ASP A 757 15.75 40.20 -8.03
C ASP A 757 17.14 40.00 -7.41
N PRO A 758 18.10 39.44 -8.19
CA PRO A 758 19.45 39.18 -7.71
C PRO A 758 20.21 40.45 -7.31
N ALA A 759 19.87 41.61 -7.88
CA ALA A 759 20.54 42.87 -7.58
C ALA A 759 20.23 43.33 -6.16
N TYR A 760 19.01 43.10 -5.68
CA TYR A 760 18.56 43.45 -4.33
C TYR A 760 18.51 42.26 -3.35
N GLY A 761 18.87 41.06 -3.81
CA GLY A 761 18.97 39.87 -2.97
C GLY A 761 17.62 39.32 -2.51
N VAL A 762 16.53 39.64 -3.21
CA VAL A 762 15.17 39.18 -2.90
C VAL A 762 14.78 38.06 -3.85
N GLU A 763 14.23 36.98 -3.30
CA GLU A 763 13.69 35.86 -4.08
C GLU A 763 12.48 35.28 -3.38
N HIS A 764 11.39 35.11 -4.12
CA HIS A 764 10.14 34.54 -3.63
C HIS A 764 9.75 33.29 -4.44
N SER A 765 9.13 32.34 -3.75
CA SER A 765 8.72 31.06 -4.32
C SER A 765 7.24 30.82 -4.04
N VAL A 766 6.47 30.57 -5.10
CA VAL A 766 5.02 30.26 -5.03
C VAL A 766 4.74 28.92 -5.69
N TYR A 767 4.04 28.02 -4.99
CA TYR A 767 3.64 26.72 -5.53
C TYR A 767 2.21 26.74 -6.04
N TYR A 768 2.01 26.11 -7.18
CA TYR A 768 0.71 25.92 -7.80
C TYR A 768 0.46 24.43 -7.99
N VAL A 769 -0.77 24.02 -7.68
CA VAL A 769 -1.30 22.71 -8.03
C VAL A 769 -2.06 22.86 -9.34
N THR A 770 -1.80 21.96 -10.28
CA THR A 770 -2.41 21.95 -11.61
C THR A 770 -3.10 20.64 -11.89
N TYR A 771 -4.02 20.66 -12.86
CA TYR A 771 -4.63 19.46 -13.39
C TYR A 771 -4.69 19.47 -14.93
N ALA A 772 -4.81 18.29 -15.52
CA ALA A 772 -5.02 18.12 -16.95
C ALA A 772 -6.09 17.06 -17.25
N ALA A 773 -7.05 17.40 -18.11
CA ALA A 773 -8.23 16.56 -18.34
C ALA A 773 -7.93 15.22 -19.04
N TYR A 774 -7.02 15.16 -20.02
CA TYR A 774 -6.86 13.93 -20.82
C TYR A 774 -6.22 12.77 -20.05
N PRO A 775 -5.14 12.98 -19.25
CA PRO A 775 -4.63 11.94 -18.37
C PRO A 775 -5.66 11.48 -17.34
N ILE A 776 -6.52 12.38 -16.83
CA ILE A 776 -7.64 12.01 -15.94
C ILE A 776 -8.57 11.04 -16.66
N PHE A 777 -9.03 11.36 -17.88
CA PHE A 777 -9.93 10.47 -18.64
C PHE A 777 -9.29 9.10 -18.92
N LEU A 778 -8.03 9.07 -19.35
CA LEU A 778 -7.34 7.83 -19.65
C LEU A 778 -7.12 6.99 -18.38
N SER A 779 -6.71 7.63 -17.27
CA SER A 779 -6.57 6.95 -15.98
C SER A 779 -7.91 6.40 -15.45
N THR A 780 -9.03 7.08 -15.71
CA THR A 780 -10.38 6.59 -15.41
C THR A 780 -10.70 5.32 -16.19
N VAL A 781 -10.47 5.30 -17.50
CA VAL A 781 -10.71 4.12 -18.34
C VAL A 781 -9.84 2.94 -17.88
N LEU A 782 -8.56 3.18 -17.64
CA LEU A 782 -7.64 2.14 -17.16
C LEU A 782 -8.02 1.62 -15.78
N MET A 783 -8.49 2.47 -14.86
CA MET A 783 -8.95 2.03 -13.56
C MET A 783 -10.24 1.21 -13.65
N ILE A 784 -11.21 1.61 -14.47
CA ILE A 784 -12.43 0.82 -14.70
C ILE A 784 -12.06 -0.54 -15.31
N GLY A 785 -11.16 -0.55 -16.29
CA GLY A 785 -10.63 -1.78 -16.89
C GLY A 785 -9.98 -2.68 -15.85
N GLN A 786 -9.14 -2.12 -14.97
CA GLN A 786 -8.53 -2.86 -13.86
C GLN A 786 -9.57 -3.43 -12.89
N THR A 787 -10.60 -2.66 -12.54
CA THR A 787 -11.71 -3.11 -11.69
C THR A 787 -12.46 -4.28 -12.33
N ALA A 788 -12.76 -4.20 -13.63
CA ALA A 788 -13.41 -5.27 -14.37
C ALA A 788 -12.54 -6.54 -14.46
N ILE A 789 -11.24 -6.38 -14.75
CA ILE A 789 -10.29 -7.50 -14.80
C ILE A 789 -10.15 -8.17 -13.42
N CYS A 790 -10.09 -7.38 -12.35
CA CYS A 790 -10.05 -7.91 -10.99
C CYS A 790 -11.33 -8.68 -10.65
N TRP A 791 -12.49 -8.14 -11.01
CA TRP A 791 -13.77 -8.82 -10.81
C TRP A 791 -13.82 -10.15 -11.57
N TRP A 792 -13.38 -10.15 -12.83
CA TRP A 792 -13.27 -11.37 -13.63
C TRP A 792 -12.29 -12.38 -13.03
N ALA A 793 -11.10 -11.93 -12.62
CA ALA A 793 -10.08 -12.80 -12.03
C ALA A 793 -10.54 -13.40 -10.69
N PHE A 794 -11.26 -12.64 -9.86
CA PHE A 794 -11.72 -13.08 -8.54
C PHE A 794 -12.97 -13.96 -8.61
N THR A 795 -13.73 -13.87 -9.70
CA THR A 795 -14.85 -14.78 -9.99
C THR A 795 -14.41 -16.10 -10.62
N TYR A 796 -13.11 -16.27 -10.92
CA TYR A 796 -12.55 -17.56 -11.34
C TYR A 796 -12.96 -18.65 -10.33
N ARG A 797 -13.50 -19.75 -10.85
CA ARG A 797 -13.85 -20.94 -10.07
C ARG A 797 -12.90 -22.05 -10.46
N ARG A 798 -12.13 -22.54 -9.49
CA ARG A 798 -11.32 -23.74 -9.67
C ARG A 798 -12.23 -24.96 -9.48
N GLU A 799 -12.05 -25.94 -10.35
CA GLU A 799 -12.68 -27.25 -10.25
C GLU A 799 -11.61 -28.31 -10.06
N GLY A 800 -11.77 -29.17 -9.06
CA GLY A 800 -10.82 -30.27 -8.79
C GLY A 800 -11.16 -31.01 -7.51
N PHE A 801 -10.52 -32.15 -7.33
CA PHE A 801 -10.53 -32.90 -6.06
C PHE A 801 -9.35 -32.53 -5.18
N ILE A 802 -8.26 -32.02 -5.76
CA ILE A 802 -7.10 -31.59 -4.98
C ILE A 802 -7.49 -30.45 -4.01
N PRO A 803 -7.11 -30.52 -2.72
CA PRO A 803 -7.48 -29.50 -1.75
C PRO A 803 -7.05 -28.10 -2.16
N GLN A 804 -7.78 -27.10 -1.70
CA GLN A 804 -7.41 -25.70 -1.93
C GLN A 804 -6.25 -25.32 -1.01
N MET A 805 -5.17 -24.75 -1.57
CA MET A 805 -3.91 -24.57 -0.86
C MET A 805 -3.73 -23.12 -0.38
N TYR A 806 -3.89 -22.09 -1.21
CA TYR A 806 -3.77 -20.67 -0.79
C TYR A 806 -2.53 -20.30 0.08
N GLY A 807 -1.44 -21.03 -0.09
CA GLY A 807 -0.21 -20.93 0.71
C GLY A 807 -0.20 -21.81 1.97
N SER A 808 -1.24 -22.58 2.29
CA SER A 808 -1.33 -23.46 3.46
C SER A 808 -0.18 -24.46 3.50
N ILE A 809 0.62 -24.36 4.56
CA ILE A 809 1.69 -25.32 4.84
C ILE A 809 1.09 -26.67 5.19
N ARG A 810 -0.03 -26.69 5.92
CA ARG A 810 -0.73 -27.92 6.32
C ARG A 810 -1.19 -28.72 5.10
N ALA A 811 -1.86 -28.06 4.14
CA ALA A 811 -2.30 -28.70 2.91
C ALA A 811 -1.13 -29.28 2.09
N CYS A 812 0.02 -28.60 2.07
CA CYS A 812 1.23 -29.10 1.43
C CYS A 812 1.75 -30.37 2.13
N CYS A 813 1.90 -30.32 3.45
CA CYS A 813 2.37 -31.43 4.29
C CYS A 813 1.44 -32.65 4.29
N ALA A 814 0.13 -32.43 4.21
CA ALA A 814 -0.85 -33.51 4.09
C ALA A 814 -0.84 -34.17 2.71
N SER A 815 -0.52 -33.40 1.67
CA SER A 815 -0.41 -33.93 0.31
C SER A 815 0.88 -34.72 0.07
N THR A 816 1.87 -34.66 0.97
CA THR A 816 3.19 -35.33 0.83
C THR A 816 3.37 -36.55 1.74
N SER A 817 2.31 -37.00 2.41
CA SER A 817 2.26 -38.19 3.27
C SER A 817 3.02 -39.40 2.70
N GLU A 818 2.72 -39.83 1.48
CA GLU A 818 3.37 -41.00 0.83
C GLU A 818 4.52 -40.62 -0.12
N LEU A 819 4.83 -39.34 -0.26
CA LEU A 819 5.88 -38.91 -1.18
C LEU A 819 7.25 -39.13 -0.53
N GLU A 820 8.03 -40.09 -1.02
CA GLU A 820 9.38 -40.38 -0.52
C GLU A 820 10.50 -39.75 -1.33
N ASP A 821 10.29 -39.48 -2.62
CA ASP A 821 11.32 -38.97 -3.53
C ASP A 821 10.71 -38.21 -4.72
N PHE A 822 11.54 -37.46 -5.45
CA PHE A 822 11.15 -36.69 -6.63
C PHE A 822 11.66 -37.35 -7.92
N GLY A 823 10.74 -37.85 -8.75
CA GLY A 823 11.07 -38.37 -10.07
C GLY A 823 11.59 -37.28 -11.03
N ARG A 824 12.34 -37.64 -12.08
CA ARG A 824 12.84 -36.68 -13.11
C ARG A 824 11.72 -35.90 -13.81
N GLY A 825 10.53 -36.49 -13.90
CA GLY A 825 9.33 -35.85 -14.45
C GLY A 825 8.62 -34.92 -13.46
N GLY A 826 9.01 -34.90 -12.18
CA GLY A 826 8.29 -34.23 -11.11
C GLY A 826 7.25 -35.15 -10.46
N ILE A 827 6.22 -34.55 -9.86
CA ILE A 827 5.18 -35.22 -9.07
C ILE A 827 3.79 -35.00 -9.67
N GLN A 828 2.85 -35.85 -9.32
CA GLN A 828 1.43 -35.72 -9.68
C GLN A 828 0.56 -36.05 -8.47
N TRP A 829 -0.55 -35.35 -8.30
CA TRP A 829 -1.49 -35.56 -7.21
C TRP A 829 -2.65 -36.46 -7.65
N GLY A 830 -3.06 -37.39 -6.82
CA GLY A 830 -4.21 -38.25 -7.10
C GLY A 830 -4.46 -39.27 -6.01
N ASP A 831 -5.18 -40.33 -6.38
CA ASP A 831 -5.49 -41.46 -5.51
C ASP A 831 -4.29 -42.40 -5.38
N LEU A 832 -3.92 -42.70 -4.14
CA LEU A 832 -2.80 -43.55 -3.77
C LEU A 832 -3.24 -44.97 -3.37
N GLY A 833 -4.54 -45.25 -3.41
CA GLY A 833 -5.13 -46.56 -3.14
C GLY A 833 -5.83 -46.65 -1.79
N MET A 834 -6.17 -47.88 -1.40
CA MET A 834 -6.76 -48.17 -0.09
C MET A 834 -5.67 -48.12 0.98
N GLY A 835 -5.86 -47.27 1.97
CA GLY A 835 -5.15 -47.33 3.24
C GLY A 835 -5.73 -48.41 4.16
N GLU A 836 -5.47 -48.29 5.47
CA GLU A 836 -5.98 -49.25 6.47
C GLU A 836 -7.51 -49.38 6.45
N ARG A 837 -8.21 -48.23 6.48
CA ARG A 837 -9.67 -48.16 6.61
C ARG A 837 -10.35 -47.27 5.57
N PHE A 838 -9.62 -46.31 5.01
CA PHE A 838 -10.10 -45.32 4.05
C PHE A 838 -9.12 -45.19 2.89
N ARG A 839 -9.56 -44.58 1.78
CA ARG A 839 -8.65 -44.30 0.66
C ARG A 839 -7.67 -43.20 1.03
N HIS A 840 -6.56 -43.13 0.31
CA HIS A 840 -5.53 -42.14 0.54
C HIS A 840 -5.27 -41.34 -0.74
N ALA A 841 -5.07 -40.03 -0.60
CA ALA A 841 -4.83 -39.13 -1.72
C ALA A 841 -3.61 -38.25 -1.41
N GLY A 842 -2.79 -37.99 -2.42
CA GLY A 842 -1.55 -37.25 -2.23
C GLY A 842 -0.68 -37.22 -3.48
N PHE A 843 0.51 -36.66 -3.33
CA PHE A 843 1.53 -36.64 -4.36
C PHE A 843 2.24 -37.97 -4.46
N SER A 844 2.47 -38.40 -5.70
CA SER A 844 3.32 -39.55 -6.01
C SER A 844 4.36 -39.22 -7.08
N ALA A 845 5.52 -39.86 -6.96
CA ALA A 845 6.53 -39.92 -8.00
C ALA A 845 6.19 -40.95 -9.09
N ASP A 846 5.27 -41.88 -8.83
CA ASP A 846 4.69 -42.80 -9.80
C ASP A 846 3.31 -42.30 -10.24
N GLU A 847 2.71 -42.91 -11.26
CA GLU A 847 1.42 -42.47 -11.80
C GLU A 847 0.30 -42.78 -10.79
N PRO A 848 -0.33 -41.76 -10.16
CA PRO A 848 -1.38 -41.99 -9.19
C PRO A 848 -2.69 -42.41 -9.88
N GLY A 849 -3.56 -43.07 -9.13
CA GLY A 849 -4.94 -43.35 -9.55
C GLY A 849 -5.78 -42.08 -9.68
N LYS A 850 -6.94 -42.20 -10.32
CA LYS A 850 -7.94 -41.11 -10.36
C LYS A 850 -8.75 -41.13 -9.06
N ILE A 851 -9.06 -39.95 -8.54
CA ILE A 851 -9.94 -39.81 -7.38
C ILE A 851 -11.33 -40.38 -7.69
N ILE A 852 -11.79 -41.29 -6.84
CA ILE A 852 -13.17 -41.79 -6.87
C ILE A 852 -14.08 -40.77 -6.17
N PRO A 853 -15.10 -40.21 -6.86
CA PRO A 853 -16.03 -39.25 -6.27
C PRO A 853 -16.87 -39.89 -5.16
N ALA A 854 -17.23 -39.08 -4.15
CA ALA A 854 -18.08 -39.47 -3.01
C ALA A 854 -17.53 -40.58 -2.09
N GLU A 855 -16.28 -40.99 -2.29
CA GLU A 855 -15.58 -41.90 -1.39
C GLU A 855 -14.91 -41.16 -0.23
N LEU A 856 -14.66 -41.89 0.87
CA LEU A 856 -13.99 -41.36 2.05
C LEU A 856 -12.46 -41.50 1.94
N TYR A 857 -11.76 -40.39 2.19
CA TYR A 857 -10.31 -40.32 2.29
C TYR A 857 -9.92 -39.77 3.67
N CYS A 858 -9.00 -40.44 4.36
CA CYS A 858 -8.71 -40.14 5.76
C CYS A 858 -7.23 -40.30 6.13
N GLY A 859 -6.38 -40.81 5.24
CA GLY A 859 -5.13 -41.45 5.66
C GLY A 859 -5.43 -42.82 6.24
N ARG A 860 -4.52 -43.78 6.32
CA ARG A 860 -3.07 -43.88 6.23
C ARG A 860 -2.74 -45.13 5.39
N SER A 861 -1.55 -45.21 4.78
CA SER A 861 -0.97 -46.44 4.23
C SER A 861 -0.70 -47.51 5.30
#